data_AF-A0A7I8IWP0-F1
#
_entry.id   AF-A0A7I8IWP0-F1
#
_cell.length_a   1.000
_cell.length_b   1.000
_cell.length_c   1.000
_cell.angle_alpha   90.00
_cell.angle_beta   90.00
_cell.angle_gamma   90.00
#
_symmetry.space_group_name_H-M   'P 1'
#
loop_
_entity.id
_entity.type
_entity.pdbx_description
1 polymer ?
#
loop_
_entity_poly.entity_id
_entity_poly.type
_entity_poly.pdbx_seq_one_letter_code
_entity_poly.pdbx_strand_id
1 'polypeptide(L)'
;MPSISCANLLELVSQTAVDFASPTRPLNPRLSRAVTVPGIISDSGGIGGATGHSSDDPVPPFVAGACDSPPLERRIIVTNQLPVLAHRDSFTRRWRFSWDTDALSLQLRAGFPAGTEVIHIGTLRPPPPRPSTGGDPIVEAADQEEIAHHLYEKFRCVPVFLSDDLHHRFYHGFCKRYLWPLFHHSQPISTTAGAARFDRALWQAYVSANKAFSDKVTEVLDPDEDYVWVHDYHLLVLPTFLRRRFHRVKLGFFLHSPFPSSEIYRTLPVREEILKALLNSDMVGFHTFDYARHFLSCCSRMLGIDHRSKRGFIGLEYYGRIVGIKILPVGVDIGQLETVMRSPAASEKTRQLMQQFHGRTVLLGIDDVDLFKGISLKFLAMGQLLEDHPEWRGRAVLVQIANPARSGGKEVQELLDEMVAIANEINRRFAVPGYDPIVLIHRRLPPHERVAFYAIAECCVVNAVRDGMNLVPYEYTVCRQGSPAAAAEGCPRRSIIVVSEFIGCSPSLSAAIRVNPWNVDAVAEALSVALKTPAAEKQLRHEKHFRYVSSHDVAFWAGSFDRDLQRACRHHFLKRVWGIGFGLGFRVVALGPSFRKLSVEHIVSVYRKTTSRLLLLDYDGTILPQASASKAPGEEVISLLSSLCSDPKNVVFLVSGRGRHSLSDWFGTVENLGISAEHGFFMRHLSIYFLGIKQCGIDCRWGRDTQWETCSPAVDFRWMEMVEPVMRVYAETTDGSWIERKESALVWHHHDANPDFGSRQAKELLDHLESVLVNEAVVVKRGHHIVEVKPQGVSKGKVVEGLVAAIATGGKPVDFIFCVGDDRSDEDMFESIAGAVKVRRLATAEATEVFACTVGQKPSRARYYLDDPAEVIRTLQGLVSASTRPPNPATAIQVSFEAEIFLWRMNGEPMSSPRSSSGNPLSLSLSLSLSLAPSSLSLSLSSLSPLSPSLSRSLSLSPLSLSLLSISLAPPSLSLSLSLPPSLPLSLSLLYMLNMKDLV
;
A
#
# COMPACT_ATOMS: atom_id res chain seq x y z
N MET A 1 -38.79 4.15 -11.52
CA MET A 1 -39.13 5.56 -11.22
C MET A 1 -37.87 6.29 -10.80
N PRO A 2 -37.52 7.45 -11.39
CA PRO A 2 -36.33 8.20 -11.03
C PRO A 2 -36.67 9.39 -10.12
N SER A 3 -35.89 9.58 -9.05
CA SER A 3 -35.92 10.77 -8.17
C SER A 3 -34.48 10.99 -7.67
N ILE A 4 -33.68 11.88 -8.25
CA ILE A 4 -33.50 13.30 -7.88
C ILE A 4 -33.43 13.53 -6.37
N SER A 5 -32.22 13.74 -5.85
CA SER A 5 -31.90 14.85 -4.92
C SER A 5 -30.39 14.88 -4.63
N CYS A 6 -29.70 15.84 -5.25
CA CYS A 6 -28.44 16.40 -4.78
C CYS A 6 -28.74 17.81 -4.27
N ALA A 7 -28.74 18.02 -2.95
CA ALA A 7 -28.51 19.30 -2.28
C ALA A 7 -28.53 19.07 -0.76
N ASN A 8 -27.69 19.84 -0.06
CA ASN A 8 -27.57 19.98 1.40
C ASN A 8 -26.70 18.94 2.13
N LEU A 9 -25.50 19.39 2.53
CA LEU A 9 -24.91 19.18 3.86
C LEU A 9 -23.70 20.13 4.02
N LEU A 10 -24.00 21.43 4.01
CA LEU A 10 -23.25 22.47 4.71
C LEU A 10 -23.98 22.69 6.04
N GLU A 11 -23.77 21.82 7.02
CA GLU A 11 -24.16 22.11 8.42
C GLU A 11 -23.42 21.16 9.36
N LEU A 12 -22.20 21.58 9.73
CA LEU A 12 -21.52 21.24 10.99
C LEU A 12 -20.25 22.10 11.09
N VAL A 13 -20.42 23.43 11.02
CA VAL A 13 -19.41 24.40 11.45
C VAL A 13 -20.14 25.55 12.13
N SER A 14 -19.96 25.66 13.44
CA SER A 14 -20.41 26.79 14.26
C SER A 14 -19.61 28.05 13.94
N GLN A 15 -20.35 29.12 13.63
CA GLN A 15 -20.13 30.53 13.98
C GLN A 15 -18.68 31.06 13.98
N THR A 16 -18.32 31.77 12.90
CA THR A 16 -18.01 33.22 12.93
C THR A 16 -17.83 33.69 11.49
N ALA A 17 -18.69 34.61 11.05
CA ALA A 17 -18.69 35.21 9.72
C ALA A 17 -17.76 36.44 9.66
N VAL A 18 -17.05 36.62 8.53
CA VAL A 18 -16.78 37.93 7.93
C VAL A 18 -16.76 37.77 6.41
N ASP A 19 -17.56 38.60 5.75
CA ASP A 19 -17.89 38.61 4.31
C ASP A 19 -16.74 39.01 3.39
N PHE A 20 -16.65 38.37 2.21
CA PHE A 20 -16.16 38.99 0.97
C PHE A 20 -17.00 38.51 -0.22
N ALA A 21 -17.72 39.46 -0.83
CA ALA A 21 -18.51 39.27 -2.05
C ALA A 21 -17.62 39.23 -3.31
N SER A 22 -17.97 38.38 -4.28
CA SER A 22 -17.38 38.36 -5.62
C SER A 22 -18.43 38.69 -6.70
N PRO A 23 -18.11 39.51 -7.72
CA PRO A 23 -19.04 39.81 -8.80
C PRO A 23 -18.92 38.80 -9.96
N THR A 24 -20.07 38.38 -10.46
CA THR A 24 -20.28 37.55 -11.65
C THR A 24 -19.93 38.28 -12.96
N ARG A 25 -19.15 37.66 -13.85
CA ARG A 25 -19.12 37.94 -15.31
C ARG A 25 -18.59 36.72 -16.12
N PRO A 26 -18.83 36.66 -17.45
CA PRO A 26 -19.39 35.47 -18.11
C PRO A 26 -18.36 34.64 -18.91
N LEU A 27 -18.70 33.36 -19.09
CA LEU A 27 -17.98 32.36 -19.89
C LEU A 27 -18.25 32.49 -21.39
N ASN A 28 -17.20 32.49 -22.20
CA ASN A 28 -17.12 31.82 -23.53
C ASN A 28 -15.71 31.95 -24.15
N PRO A 29 -15.31 31.10 -25.13
CA PRO A 29 -15.88 29.82 -25.56
C PRO A 29 -14.85 28.66 -25.57
N ARG A 30 -15.41 27.44 -25.54
CA ARG A 30 -14.72 26.14 -25.54
C ARG A 30 -14.22 25.76 -26.95
N LEU A 31 -13.03 25.15 -27.02
CA LEU A 31 -12.62 24.31 -28.14
C LEU A 31 -13.28 22.94 -28.01
N SER A 32 -14.12 22.60 -28.98
CA SER A 32 -14.83 21.33 -29.11
C SER A 32 -13.93 20.26 -29.73
N ARG A 33 -13.86 19.08 -29.10
CA ARG A 33 -13.62 17.83 -29.82
C ARG A 33 -14.56 16.76 -29.25
N ALA A 34 -15.69 16.59 -29.93
CA ALA A 34 -16.60 15.49 -29.68
C ALA A 34 -15.95 14.20 -30.21
N VAL A 35 -15.88 13.17 -29.37
CA VAL A 35 -15.65 11.79 -29.81
C VAL A 35 -16.76 10.93 -29.21
N THR A 36 -17.57 10.40 -30.11
CA THR A 36 -18.67 9.48 -29.90
C THR A 36 -18.17 8.13 -29.37
N VAL A 37 -18.92 7.58 -28.41
CA VAL A 37 -18.79 6.24 -27.83
C VAL A 37 -18.87 5.15 -28.90
N PRO A 38 -18.02 4.10 -28.86
CA PRO A 38 -18.33 2.82 -29.50
C PRO A 38 -18.80 1.77 -28.48
N GLY A 39 -20.06 1.37 -28.67
CA GLY A 39 -20.54 0.00 -28.84
C GLY A 39 -19.99 -1.16 -28.00
N ILE A 40 -20.93 -1.81 -27.33
CA ILE A 40 -21.00 -3.22 -26.94
C ILE A 40 -20.28 -4.15 -27.93
N ILE A 41 -19.32 -4.95 -27.45
CA ILE A 41 -18.71 -6.05 -28.21
C ILE A 41 -19.50 -7.32 -27.93
N SER A 42 -20.11 -7.86 -28.98
CA SER A 42 -20.75 -9.17 -29.02
C SER A 42 -19.69 -10.23 -29.34
N ASP A 43 -19.54 -11.24 -28.47
CA ASP A 43 -18.80 -12.47 -28.78
C ASP A 43 -19.65 -13.36 -29.70
N SER A 44 -19.14 -13.64 -30.91
CA SER A 44 -19.64 -14.75 -31.74
C SER A 44 -18.44 -15.49 -32.32
N GLY A 45 -18.25 -16.72 -31.83
CA GLY A 45 -17.23 -17.65 -32.32
C GLY A 45 -17.55 -18.22 -33.69
N GLY A 46 -16.49 -18.62 -34.41
CA GLY A 46 -16.54 -19.41 -35.63
C GLY A 46 -15.34 -20.34 -35.67
N ILE A 47 -15.61 -21.64 -35.63
CA ILE A 47 -14.67 -22.76 -35.72
C ILE A 47 -14.31 -23.00 -37.19
N GLY A 48 -13.04 -23.20 -37.49
CA GLY A 48 -12.54 -23.73 -38.77
C GLY A 48 -11.14 -24.32 -38.57
N GLY A 49 -11.02 -25.65 -38.71
CA GLY A 49 -9.84 -26.42 -38.33
C GLY A 49 -8.81 -26.69 -39.43
N ALA A 50 -7.65 -27.20 -38.96
CA ALA A 50 -6.58 -27.98 -39.62
C ALA A 50 -5.96 -27.40 -40.92
N THR A 51 -4.65 -27.28 -41.10
CA THR A 51 -3.58 -28.30 -41.05
C THR A 51 -2.20 -27.64 -40.95
N GLY A 52 -1.18 -28.35 -40.44
CA GLY A 52 0.16 -27.80 -40.20
C GLY A 52 1.11 -27.79 -41.40
N HIS A 53 2.19 -27.01 -41.29
CA HIS A 53 3.60 -27.36 -41.59
C HIS A 53 4.53 -26.15 -41.36
N SER A 54 5.77 -26.49 -41.02
CA SER A 54 6.94 -25.65 -40.77
C SER A 54 7.48 -24.94 -42.02
N SER A 55 7.97 -23.70 -41.88
CA SER A 55 9.27 -23.25 -42.40
C SER A 55 9.49 -21.74 -42.21
N ASP A 56 10.73 -21.39 -41.87
CA ASP A 56 11.31 -20.06 -41.83
C ASP A 56 11.29 -19.31 -43.19
N ASP A 57 11.47 -17.98 -43.07
CA ASP A 57 12.00 -16.99 -44.03
C ASP A 57 11.07 -16.05 -44.83
N PRO A 58 11.55 -14.82 -45.14
CA PRO A 58 10.79 -13.57 -45.00
C PRO A 58 10.33 -12.95 -46.32
N VAL A 59 9.29 -12.11 -46.29
CA VAL A 59 8.74 -11.38 -47.45
C VAL A 59 8.49 -9.89 -47.07
N PRO A 60 8.75 -8.91 -47.97
CA PRO A 60 9.22 -7.55 -47.67
C PRO A 60 8.10 -6.51 -47.44
N PRO A 61 8.40 -5.25 -47.06
CA PRO A 61 7.44 -4.38 -46.39
C PRO A 61 6.45 -3.74 -47.36
N PHE A 62 5.17 -3.81 -47.02
CA PHE A 62 4.13 -3.04 -47.67
C PHE A 62 4.16 -1.60 -47.14
N VAL A 63 4.44 -0.66 -48.03
CA VAL A 63 4.44 0.78 -47.75
C VAL A 63 3.00 1.23 -47.52
N ALA A 64 2.66 1.57 -46.29
CA ALA A 64 1.49 2.36 -45.95
C ALA A 64 1.96 3.72 -45.43
N GLY A 65 1.86 4.74 -46.29
CA GLY A 65 2.00 6.13 -45.88
C GLY A 65 0.69 6.64 -45.30
N ALA A 66 0.66 6.88 -43.99
CA ALA A 66 -0.09 7.94 -43.33
C ALA A 66 0.46 8.07 -41.90
N CYS A 67 0.69 9.31 -41.47
CA CYS A 67 1.39 9.66 -40.24
C CYS A 67 0.69 9.13 -38.98
N ASP A 68 1.23 8.09 -38.35
CA ASP A 68 1.03 7.82 -36.92
C ASP A 68 2.38 7.97 -36.23
N SER A 69 2.60 9.13 -35.62
CA SER A 69 3.61 9.20 -34.55
C SER A 69 3.09 8.30 -33.43
N PRO A 70 3.96 7.47 -32.80
CA PRO A 70 3.54 6.69 -31.64
C PRO A 70 2.89 7.65 -30.62
N PRO A 71 1.81 7.24 -29.91
CA PRO A 71 1.19 8.10 -28.92
C PRO A 71 2.28 8.60 -27.97
N LEU A 72 2.38 9.93 -27.82
CA LEU A 72 3.37 10.53 -26.93
C LEU A 72 3.13 10.01 -25.52
N GLU A 73 4.03 9.15 -25.04
CA GLU A 73 3.99 8.69 -23.67
C GLU A 73 4.21 9.89 -22.74
N ARG A 74 3.28 10.12 -21.80
CA ARG A 74 3.39 11.23 -20.85
C ARG A 74 3.60 10.73 -19.43
N ARG A 75 4.40 11.48 -18.68
CA ARG A 75 4.67 11.27 -17.25
C ARG A 75 4.38 12.55 -16.49
N ILE A 76 3.56 12.46 -15.46
CA ILE A 76 3.22 13.57 -14.57
C ILE A 76 3.99 13.38 -13.27
N ILE A 77 4.96 14.24 -13.02
CA ILE A 77 5.81 14.22 -11.82
C ILE A 77 5.27 15.23 -10.84
N VAL A 78 4.90 14.77 -9.65
CA VAL A 78 4.31 15.61 -8.60
C VAL A 78 5.26 15.69 -7.41
N THR A 79 5.81 16.88 -7.17
CA THR A 79 6.79 17.16 -6.12
C THR A 79 6.35 18.39 -5.32
N ASN A 80 6.75 18.50 -4.05
CA ASN A 80 6.39 19.67 -3.24
C ASN A 80 6.77 20.99 -3.93
N GLN A 81 7.97 21.06 -4.50
CA GLN A 81 8.46 22.24 -5.24
C GLN A 81 8.69 21.90 -6.71
N LEU A 82 8.40 22.84 -7.61
CA LEU A 82 8.74 22.73 -9.02
C LEU A 82 10.26 22.81 -9.24
N PRO A 83 10.79 22.16 -10.29
CA PRO A 83 12.21 22.26 -10.69
C PRO A 83 12.56 23.58 -11.40
N VAL A 84 11.97 24.70 -10.99
CA VAL A 84 12.23 26.02 -11.56
C VAL A 84 12.58 27.03 -10.46
N LEU A 85 13.54 27.89 -10.77
CA LEU A 85 13.89 29.05 -9.97
C LEU A 85 13.12 30.25 -10.49
N ALA A 86 12.36 30.89 -9.63
CA ALA A 86 11.64 32.12 -9.92
C ALA A 86 12.41 33.33 -9.39
N HIS A 87 12.57 34.36 -10.23
CA HIS A 87 13.17 35.63 -9.85
C HIS A 87 12.26 36.78 -10.31
N ARG A 88 12.04 37.76 -9.43
CA ARG A 88 11.34 38.99 -9.79
C ARG A 88 12.38 40.06 -10.13
N ASP A 89 12.33 40.53 -11.37
CA ASP A 89 13.20 41.58 -11.86
C ASP A 89 12.88 42.90 -11.13
N SER A 90 13.89 43.51 -10.51
CA SER A 90 13.73 44.74 -9.73
C SER A 90 13.36 45.96 -10.58
N PHE A 91 13.70 45.97 -11.87
CA PHE A 91 13.44 47.09 -12.77
C PHE A 91 12.09 46.93 -13.48
N THR A 92 11.83 45.74 -14.04
CA THR A 92 10.62 45.50 -14.83
C THR A 92 9.44 44.99 -14.01
N ARG A 93 9.66 44.60 -12.75
CA ARG A 93 8.70 43.89 -11.87
C ARG A 93 8.13 42.58 -12.42
N ARG A 94 8.59 42.12 -13.59
CA ARG A 94 8.17 40.87 -14.22
C ARG A 94 8.90 39.67 -13.63
N TRP A 95 8.23 38.53 -13.65
CA TRP A 95 8.79 37.25 -13.25
C TRP A 95 9.66 36.67 -14.37
N ARG A 96 10.84 36.16 -13.99
CA ARG A 96 11.74 35.39 -14.84
C ARG A 96 11.95 34.01 -14.23
N PHE A 97 12.02 33.00 -15.09
CA PHE A 97 12.14 31.61 -14.68
C PHE A 97 13.35 30.96 -15.36
N SER A 98 14.05 30.12 -14.61
CA SER A 98 15.11 29.25 -15.12
C SER A 98 15.00 27.86 -14.50
N TRP A 99 15.52 26.84 -15.17
CA TRP A 99 15.58 25.50 -14.60
C TRP A 99 16.46 25.46 -13.34
N ASP A 100 16.00 24.77 -12.30
CA ASP A 100 16.84 24.34 -11.18
C ASP A 100 17.52 23.02 -11.60
N THR A 101 18.74 23.12 -12.12
CA THR A 101 19.47 21.95 -12.62
C THR A 101 19.84 20.95 -11.52
N ASP A 102 19.84 21.37 -10.25
CA ASP A 102 20.10 20.50 -9.11
C ASP A 102 18.84 19.78 -8.62
N ALA A 103 17.66 20.09 -9.18
CA ALA A 103 16.42 19.45 -8.82
C ALA A 103 16.37 18.01 -9.36
N LEU A 104 16.31 17.04 -8.44
CA LEU A 104 16.16 15.63 -8.78
C LEU A 104 14.95 15.36 -9.70
N SER A 105 13.85 16.09 -9.50
CA SER A 105 12.65 15.98 -10.33
C SER A 105 12.88 16.41 -11.78
N LEU A 106 13.88 17.25 -12.06
CA LEU A 106 14.30 17.54 -13.43
C LEU A 106 15.20 16.43 -13.98
N GLN A 107 16.20 16.02 -13.20
CA GLN A 107 17.23 15.06 -13.59
C GLN A 107 16.65 13.68 -13.96
N LEU A 108 15.57 13.27 -13.29
CA LEU A 108 14.91 11.99 -13.57
C LEU A 108 14.39 11.84 -15.01
N ARG A 109 14.25 12.96 -15.75
CA ARG A 109 13.88 12.93 -17.16
C ARG A 109 14.84 12.11 -18.01
N ALA A 110 16.11 12.07 -17.63
CA ALA A 110 17.14 11.29 -18.33
C ALA A 110 16.86 9.78 -18.30
N GLY A 111 16.04 9.28 -17.37
CA GLY A 111 15.69 7.86 -17.27
C GLY A 111 14.51 7.42 -18.13
N PHE A 112 13.80 8.34 -18.80
CA PHE A 112 12.66 8.00 -19.64
C PHE A 112 13.04 7.81 -21.10
N PRO A 113 12.26 7.04 -21.89
CA PRO A 113 12.48 6.90 -23.32
C PRO A 113 12.49 8.26 -24.06
N ALA A 114 13.29 8.35 -25.13
CA ALA A 114 13.34 9.54 -25.98
C ALA A 114 11.95 9.86 -26.54
N GLY A 115 11.51 11.11 -26.42
CA GLY A 115 10.18 11.56 -26.85
C GLY A 115 9.09 11.52 -25.77
N THR A 116 9.38 11.01 -24.57
CA THR A 116 8.44 11.05 -23.44
C THR A 116 8.21 12.50 -22.99
N GLU A 117 6.96 12.95 -22.98
CA GLU A 117 6.61 14.26 -22.44
C GLU A 117 6.53 14.17 -20.90
N VAL A 118 7.22 15.07 -20.20
CA VAL A 118 7.23 15.08 -18.74
C VAL A 118 6.68 16.39 -18.22
N ILE A 119 5.56 16.33 -17.51
CA ILE A 119 4.87 17.46 -16.91
C ILE A 119 5.20 17.49 -15.41
N HIS A 120 5.64 18.63 -14.90
CA HIS A 120 5.99 18.82 -13.49
C HIS A 120 4.90 19.59 -12.75
N ILE A 121 4.49 19.14 -11.57
CA ILE A 121 3.47 19.79 -10.74
C ILE A 121 4.03 20.02 -9.34
N GLY A 122 3.95 21.26 -8.85
CA GLY A 122 4.48 21.63 -7.54
C GLY A 122 4.30 23.10 -7.20
N THR A 123 4.67 23.52 -5.98
CA THR A 123 4.69 24.94 -5.60
C THR A 123 5.93 25.62 -6.19
N LEU A 124 5.84 26.92 -6.47
CA LEU A 124 7.02 27.72 -6.78
C LEU A 124 7.87 27.91 -5.53
N ARG A 125 9.19 27.78 -5.67
CA ARG A 125 10.11 28.08 -4.57
C ARG A 125 10.13 29.61 -4.36
N PRO A 126 9.91 30.12 -3.12
CA PRO A 126 10.10 31.53 -2.86
C PRO A 126 11.58 31.90 -3.12
N PRO A 127 11.87 33.04 -3.76
CA PRO A 127 13.25 33.46 -3.95
C PRO A 127 13.91 33.75 -2.60
N PRO A 128 15.24 33.58 -2.48
CA PRO A 128 15.94 33.80 -1.23
C PRO A 128 15.70 35.23 -0.71
N PRO A 129 15.52 35.41 0.61
CA PRO A 129 15.25 36.72 1.20
C PRO A 129 16.41 37.66 0.89
N ARG A 130 16.10 38.84 0.34
CA ARG A 130 17.09 39.91 0.22
C ARG A 130 17.20 40.63 1.56
N PRO A 131 18.41 40.91 2.07
CA PRO A 131 18.61 41.50 3.39
C PRO A 131 18.04 42.91 3.58
N SER A 132 17.50 43.56 2.55
CA SER A 132 17.01 44.95 2.60
C SER A 132 15.51 45.14 2.30
N THR A 133 14.75 44.09 1.98
CA THR A 133 13.30 44.19 1.74
C THR A 133 12.60 43.11 2.54
N GLY A 134 12.05 43.49 3.70
CA GLY A 134 11.30 42.57 4.56
C GLY A 134 10.05 42.05 3.83
N GLY A 135 10.02 40.74 3.60
CA GLY A 135 8.92 40.00 2.99
C GLY A 135 9.38 39.15 1.80
N ASP A 136 9.05 37.85 1.83
CA ASP A 136 9.15 37.00 0.65
C ASP A 136 8.24 37.58 -0.46
N PRO A 137 8.68 37.68 -1.72
CA PRO A 137 7.81 38.17 -2.78
C PRO A 137 6.74 37.12 -3.07
N ILE A 138 5.56 37.36 -2.52
CA ILE A 138 4.36 36.56 -2.74
C ILE A 138 3.92 36.74 -4.20
N VAL A 139 3.55 35.63 -4.85
CA VAL A 139 2.89 35.68 -6.16
C VAL A 139 1.47 36.19 -5.95
N GLU A 140 1.20 37.42 -6.38
CA GLU A 140 -0.12 38.03 -6.29
C GLU A 140 -1.14 37.27 -7.14
N ALA A 141 -2.40 37.21 -6.71
CA ALA A 141 -3.45 36.48 -7.40
C ALA A 141 -3.63 36.93 -8.87
N ALA A 142 -3.38 38.21 -9.15
CA ALA A 142 -3.43 38.78 -10.51
C ALA A 142 -2.37 38.20 -11.45
N ASP A 143 -1.20 37.80 -10.94
CA ASP A 143 -0.09 37.29 -11.73
C ASP A 143 -0.17 35.76 -11.94
N GLN A 144 -1.02 35.05 -11.17
CA GLN A 144 -1.02 33.58 -11.12
C GLN A 144 -1.34 32.92 -12.47
N GLU A 145 -2.28 33.48 -13.23
CA GLU A 145 -2.69 32.92 -14.52
C GLU A 145 -1.62 33.14 -15.61
N GLU A 146 -1.04 34.34 -15.70
CA GLU A 146 0.09 34.62 -16.61
C GLU A 146 1.29 33.71 -16.30
N ILE A 147 1.62 33.56 -15.01
CA ILE A 147 2.72 32.69 -14.56
C ILE A 147 2.42 31.23 -14.89
N ALA A 148 1.22 30.74 -14.61
CA ALA A 148 0.84 29.36 -14.91
C ALA A 148 0.93 29.06 -16.41
N HIS A 149 0.42 29.97 -17.26
CA HIS A 149 0.52 29.84 -18.71
C HIS A 149 1.98 29.82 -19.17
N HIS A 150 2.80 30.76 -18.69
CA HIS A 150 4.21 30.85 -19.05
C HIS A 150 5.00 29.60 -18.65
N LEU A 151 4.76 29.08 -17.44
CA LEU A 151 5.43 27.89 -16.93
C LEU A 151 5.01 26.63 -17.68
N TYR A 152 3.74 26.52 -18.08
CA TYR A 152 3.28 25.37 -18.84
C TYR A 152 3.86 25.38 -20.26
N GLU A 153 3.78 26.50 -20.98
CA GLU A 153 4.27 26.58 -22.36
C GLU A 153 5.79 26.39 -22.47
N LYS A 154 6.58 27.05 -21.62
CA LYS A 154 8.05 27.02 -21.72
C LYS A 154 8.72 25.89 -20.95
N PHE A 155 8.13 25.49 -19.83
CA PHE A 155 8.75 24.54 -18.90
C PHE A 155 7.92 23.27 -18.69
N ARG A 156 6.71 23.14 -19.26
CA ARG A 156 5.78 22.03 -18.94
C ARG A 156 5.59 21.87 -17.43
N CYS A 157 5.52 23.00 -16.73
CA CYS A 157 5.35 23.06 -15.28
C CYS A 157 3.97 23.63 -14.94
N VAL A 158 3.24 22.99 -14.04
CA VAL A 158 1.94 23.43 -13.52
C VAL A 158 2.14 23.88 -12.07
N PRO A 159 2.08 25.18 -11.77
CA PRO A 159 2.24 25.67 -10.41
C PRO A 159 1.01 25.38 -9.56
N VAL A 160 1.25 24.93 -8.33
CA VAL A 160 0.25 24.86 -7.26
C VAL A 160 0.43 26.10 -6.39
N PHE A 161 -0.53 27.02 -6.47
CA PHE A 161 -0.55 28.20 -5.60
C PHE A 161 -1.27 27.86 -4.29
N LEU A 162 -0.59 28.03 -3.17
CA LEU A 162 -1.14 27.91 -1.83
C LEU A 162 -1.15 29.30 -1.19
N SER A 163 -2.16 29.60 -0.36
CA SER A 163 -2.09 30.80 0.48
C SER A 163 -0.91 30.69 1.46
N ASP A 164 -0.37 31.83 1.88
CA ASP A 164 0.79 31.87 2.78
C ASP A 164 0.53 31.11 4.10
N ASP A 165 -0.63 31.36 4.72
CA ASP A 165 -1.07 30.65 5.93
C ASP A 165 -1.20 29.13 5.69
N LEU A 166 -1.78 28.71 4.57
CA LEU A 166 -1.91 27.29 4.25
C LEU A 166 -0.54 26.65 4.03
N HIS A 167 0.34 27.32 3.27
CA HIS A 167 1.71 26.87 3.03
C HIS A 167 2.49 26.76 4.34
N HIS A 168 2.40 27.76 5.21
CA HIS A 168 3.09 27.76 6.51
C HIS A 168 2.62 26.61 7.39
N ARG A 169 1.30 26.43 7.57
CA ARG A 169 0.74 25.34 8.39
C ARG A 169 1.02 23.96 7.80
N PHE A 170 0.98 23.82 6.49
CA PHE A 170 1.31 22.58 5.78
C PHE A 170 2.81 22.23 5.86
N TYR A 171 3.67 23.12 5.38
CA TYR A 171 5.08 22.84 5.16
C TYR A 171 5.91 23.04 6.43
N HIS A 172 5.86 24.23 7.04
CA HIS A 172 6.61 24.51 8.27
C HIS A 172 5.99 23.82 9.48
N GLY A 173 4.65 23.80 9.58
CA GLY A 173 3.91 23.13 10.64
C GLY A 173 3.95 21.60 10.52
N PHE A 174 3.09 21.01 9.69
CA PHE A 174 2.92 19.55 9.68
C PHE A 174 4.12 18.80 9.11
N CYS A 175 4.66 19.22 7.96
CA CYS A 175 5.76 18.50 7.32
C CYS A 175 7.07 18.61 8.11
N LYS A 176 7.55 19.83 8.40
CA LYS A 176 8.87 20.05 9.00
C LYS A 176 8.92 19.92 10.52
N ARG A 177 7.87 20.34 11.23
CA ARG A 177 7.85 20.24 12.70
C ARG A 177 7.33 18.91 13.23
N TYR A 178 6.58 18.14 12.42
CA TYR A 178 5.94 16.91 12.87
C TYR A 178 6.39 15.66 12.11
N LEU A 179 6.14 15.58 10.79
CA LEU A 179 6.50 14.38 10.00
C LEU A 179 8.02 14.18 9.90
N TRP A 180 8.79 15.24 9.67
CA TRP A 180 10.24 15.16 9.47
C TRP A 180 10.96 14.59 10.70
N PRO A 181 10.77 15.10 11.94
CA PRO A 181 11.34 14.49 13.13
C PRO A 181 10.90 13.04 13.36
N LEU A 182 9.61 12.75 13.18
CA LEU A 182 9.06 11.40 13.36
C LEU A 182 9.74 10.39 12.42
N PHE A 183 9.89 10.74 11.14
CA PHE A 183 10.51 9.86 10.14
C PHE A 183 12.02 9.69 10.39
N HIS A 184 12.65 10.65 11.07
CA HIS A 184 14.05 10.58 11.51
C HIS A 184 14.23 10.00 12.92
N HIS A 185 13.22 9.30 13.44
CA HIS A 185 13.24 8.59 14.72
C HIS A 185 13.38 9.51 15.95
N SER A 186 13.02 10.78 15.82
CA SER A 186 12.93 11.72 16.93
C SER A 186 11.48 11.82 17.41
N GLN A 187 11.27 11.49 18.69
CA GLN A 187 9.95 11.58 19.33
C GLN A 187 9.85 12.84 20.19
N PRO A 188 8.67 13.48 20.26
CA PRO A 188 8.38 14.49 21.26
C PRO A 188 8.42 13.87 22.67
N ILE A 189 9.54 13.99 23.39
CA ILE A 189 9.65 13.47 24.77
C ILE A 189 9.19 14.53 25.79
N SER A 190 9.25 15.82 25.46
CA SER A 190 8.93 16.91 26.38
C SER A 190 7.81 17.82 25.87
N THR A 191 6.97 18.29 26.79
CA THR A 191 5.95 19.33 26.54
C THR A 191 6.55 20.72 26.36
N THR A 192 7.83 20.92 26.71
CA THR A 192 8.55 22.20 26.65
C THR A 192 9.60 22.27 25.54
N ALA A 193 10.06 21.12 25.03
CA ALA A 193 11.05 21.07 23.95
C ALA A 193 10.38 20.81 22.61
N GLY A 194 10.02 21.90 21.91
CA GLY A 194 9.88 22.11 20.44
C GLY A 194 9.08 21.12 19.55
N ALA A 195 9.10 19.83 19.85
CA ALA A 195 8.37 18.78 19.18
C ALA A 195 6.86 18.97 19.39
N ALA A 196 6.18 19.32 18.31
CA ALA A 196 4.77 19.69 18.35
C ALA A 196 3.91 18.50 18.77
N ARG A 197 3.05 18.71 19.79
CA ARG A 197 1.86 17.87 19.96
C ARG A 197 1.13 17.77 18.63
N PHE A 198 0.49 16.62 18.38
CA PHE A 198 -0.35 16.47 17.20
C PHE A 198 -1.42 17.56 17.20
N ASP A 199 -1.41 18.38 16.16
CA ASP A 199 -2.38 19.43 15.93
C ASP A 199 -3.27 19.05 14.75
N ARG A 200 -4.57 18.90 15.03
CA ARG A 200 -5.57 18.55 14.02
C ARG A 200 -5.71 19.63 12.95
N ALA A 201 -5.50 20.91 13.29
CA ALA A 201 -5.55 22.01 12.33
C ALA A 201 -4.38 21.94 11.34
N LEU A 202 -3.18 21.56 11.80
CA LEU A 202 -2.02 21.31 10.92
C LEU A 202 -2.26 20.10 10.00
N TRP A 203 -2.87 19.03 10.52
CA TRP A 203 -3.29 17.90 9.68
C TRP A 203 -4.32 18.31 8.62
N GLN A 204 -5.32 19.12 8.99
CA GLN A 204 -6.31 19.64 8.03
C GLN A 204 -5.66 20.52 6.96
N ALA A 205 -4.69 21.36 7.34
CA ALA A 205 -3.90 22.14 6.38
C ALA A 205 -3.12 21.23 5.42
N TYR A 206 -2.53 20.14 5.94
CA TYR A 206 -1.83 19.14 5.12
C TYR A 206 -2.73 18.44 4.11
N VAL A 207 -3.93 18.02 4.54
CA VAL A 207 -4.94 17.40 3.68
C VAL A 207 -5.45 18.41 2.64
N SER A 208 -5.69 19.66 3.03
CA SER A 208 -6.12 20.73 2.12
C SER A 208 -5.07 21.09 1.08
N ALA A 209 -3.80 21.15 1.45
CA ALA A 209 -2.70 21.34 0.51
C ALA A 209 -2.65 20.17 -0.49
N ASN A 210 -2.66 18.92 -0.02
CA ASN A 210 -2.69 17.73 -0.89
C ASN A 210 -3.90 17.71 -1.83
N LYS A 211 -5.06 18.22 -1.39
CA LYS A 211 -6.23 18.40 -2.26
C LYS A 211 -5.96 19.42 -3.38
N ALA A 212 -5.35 20.56 -3.07
CA ALA A 212 -4.99 21.56 -4.09
C ALA A 212 -4.01 20.99 -5.14
N PHE A 213 -3.05 20.16 -4.70
CA PHE A 213 -2.19 19.39 -5.62
C PHE A 213 -3.02 18.44 -6.50
N SER A 214 -3.96 17.70 -5.92
CA SER A 214 -4.84 16.79 -6.67
C SER A 214 -5.69 17.51 -7.71
N ASP A 215 -6.16 18.71 -7.40
CA ASP A 215 -6.96 19.52 -8.32
C ASP A 215 -6.11 19.92 -9.54
N LYS A 216 -4.86 20.37 -9.33
CA LYS A 216 -3.92 20.69 -10.41
C LYS A 216 -3.47 19.49 -11.24
N VAL A 217 -3.26 18.33 -10.61
CA VAL A 217 -3.00 17.08 -11.36
C VAL A 217 -4.18 16.76 -12.27
N THR A 218 -5.41 16.91 -11.79
CA THR A 218 -6.60 16.57 -12.57
C THR A 218 -6.82 17.50 -13.76
N GLU A 219 -6.37 18.75 -13.70
CA GLU A 219 -6.49 19.69 -14.84
C GLU A 219 -5.75 19.21 -16.09
N VAL A 220 -4.67 18.43 -15.94
CA VAL A 220 -3.79 18.01 -17.04
C VAL A 220 -3.77 16.49 -17.31
N LEU A 221 -4.26 15.70 -16.35
CA LEU A 221 -4.22 14.24 -16.39
C LEU A 221 -5.19 13.65 -17.42
N ASP A 222 -4.67 12.80 -18.31
CA ASP A 222 -5.44 11.77 -19.00
C ASP A 222 -5.40 10.47 -18.18
N PRO A 223 -6.52 10.03 -17.59
CA PRO A 223 -6.54 8.90 -16.66
C PRO A 223 -6.27 7.54 -17.31
N ASP A 224 -6.43 7.42 -18.63
CA ASP A 224 -6.29 6.14 -19.34
C ASP A 224 -4.84 5.93 -19.84
N GLU A 225 -4.16 7.02 -20.23
CA GLU A 225 -2.83 6.96 -20.82
C GLU A 225 -1.70 7.33 -19.85
N ASP A 226 -1.86 8.37 -19.04
CA ASP A 226 -0.75 8.96 -18.30
C ASP A 226 -0.35 8.16 -17.05
N TYR A 227 0.91 8.31 -16.67
CA TYR A 227 1.43 7.83 -15.38
C TYR A 227 1.73 9.01 -14.46
N VAL A 228 1.19 8.97 -13.25
CA VAL A 228 1.49 9.96 -12.22
C VAL A 228 2.49 9.38 -11.23
N TRP A 229 3.59 10.09 -11.02
CA TRP A 229 4.61 9.73 -10.05
C TRP A 229 4.71 10.81 -8.97
N VAL A 230 4.28 10.46 -7.76
CA VAL A 230 4.25 11.34 -6.58
C VAL A 230 5.51 11.14 -5.74
N HIS A 231 6.11 12.25 -5.30
CA HIS A 231 7.35 12.23 -4.54
C HIS A 231 7.19 12.79 -3.11
N ASP A 232 7.75 12.02 -2.18
CA ASP A 232 8.12 12.38 -0.83
C ASP A 232 6.99 12.61 0.20
N TYR A 233 7.39 12.75 1.47
CA TYR A 233 6.49 12.80 2.63
C TYR A 233 5.53 13.99 2.67
N HIS A 234 5.69 15.00 1.80
CA HIS A 234 4.79 16.14 1.70
C HIS A 234 3.44 15.76 1.07
N LEU A 235 3.41 14.67 0.29
CA LEU A 235 2.29 14.30 -0.58
C LEU A 235 1.76 12.88 -0.29
N LEU A 236 1.91 12.40 0.95
CA LEU A 236 1.56 11.02 1.35
C LEU A 236 0.08 10.67 1.11
N VAL A 237 -0.83 11.65 1.16
CA VAL A 237 -2.28 11.41 1.00
C VAL A 237 -2.80 11.72 -0.40
N LEU A 238 -1.96 12.29 -1.27
CA LEU A 238 -2.31 12.59 -2.66
C LEU A 238 -2.81 11.35 -3.44
N PRO A 239 -2.23 10.14 -3.30
CA PRO A 239 -2.70 8.98 -4.05
C PRO A 239 -4.19 8.65 -3.82
N THR A 240 -4.71 8.85 -2.60
CA THR A 240 -6.15 8.65 -2.33
C THR A 240 -7.02 9.63 -3.09
N PHE A 241 -6.63 10.91 -3.16
CA PHE A 241 -7.42 11.92 -3.87
C PHE A 241 -7.51 11.62 -5.36
N LEU A 242 -6.39 11.26 -5.99
CA LEU A 242 -6.33 10.88 -7.40
C LEU A 242 -7.13 9.62 -7.67
N ARG A 243 -6.92 8.57 -6.85
CA ARG A 243 -7.61 7.29 -7.01
C ARG A 243 -9.11 7.41 -6.81
N ARG A 244 -9.58 8.28 -5.92
CA ARG A 244 -11.00 8.54 -5.69
C ARG A 244 -11.68 9.20 -6.90
N ARG A 245 -10.96 10.06 -7.61
CA ARG A 245 -11.47 10.72 -8.82
C ARG A 245 -11.38 9.81 -10.04
N PHE A 246 -10.30 9.03 -10.13
CA PHE A 246 -10.03 8.12 -11.23
C PHE A 246 -9.59 6.76 -10.69
N HIS A 247 -10.50 5.79 -10.63
CA HIS A 247 -10.22 4.49 -10.02
C HIS A 247 -9.05 3.72 -10.69
N ARG A 248 -8.79 3.99 -11.98
CA ARG A 248 -7.80 3.28 -12.81
C ARG A 248 -6.49 4.02 -13.07
N VAL A 249 -6.36 5.25 -12.57
CA VAL A 249 -5.17 6.10 -12.77
C VAL A 249 -3.87 5.36 -12.41
N LYS A 250 -2.83 5.47 -13.23
CA LYS A 250 -1.57 4.75 -13.03
C LYS A 250 -0.70 5.54 -12.05
N LEU A 251 -0.53 5.05 -10.81
CA LEU A 251 0.10 5.80 -9.71
C LEU A 251 1.36 5.13 -9.16
N GLY A 252 2.48 5.84 -9.24
CA GLY A 252 3.68 5.56 -8.46
C GLY A 252 3.85 6.54 -7.30
N PHE A 253 4.37 6.07 -6.18
CA PHE A 253 4.83 6.92 -5.07
C PHE A 253 6.27 6.56 -4.72
N PHE A 254 7.13 7.55 -4.43
CA PHE A 254 8.50 7.30 -3.96
C PHE A 254 8.81 8.16 -2.72
N LEU A 255 9.25 7.52 -1.63
CA LEU A 255 9.64 8.21 -0.39
C LEU A 255 11.15 8.47 -0.36
N HIS A 256 11.55 9.74 -0.25
CA HIS A 256 12.96 10.13 -0.19
C HIS A 256 13.51 10.21 1.24
N SER A 257 12.65 10.43 2.23
CA SER A 257 13.01 10.30 3.64
C SER A 257 13.17 8.84 4.07
N PRO A 258 13.75 8.58 5.25
CA PRO A 258 13.60 7.29 5.91
C PRO A 258 12.11 6.99 6.18
N PHE A 259 11.78 5.72 6.33
CA PHE A 259 10.50 5.29 6.90
C PHE A 259 10.75 4.72 8.31
N PRO A 260 10.06 5.21 9.35
CA PRO A 260 10.34 4.82 10.73
C PRO A 260 9.85 3.40 11.05
N SER A 261 10.44 2.78 12.07
CA SER A 261 9.98 1.48 12.58
C SER A 261 8.52 1.54 13.05
N SER A 262 7.85 0.38 13.11
CA SER A 262 6.43 0.32 13.52
C SER A 262 6.17 0.83 14.93
N GLU A 263 7.15 0.75 15.83
CA GLU A 263 7.05 1.31 17.20
C GLU A 263 7.04 2.84 17.22
N ILE A 264 7.79 3.48 16.31
CA ILE A 264 7.81 4.94 16.21
C ILE A 264 6.62 5.40 15.36
N TYR A 265 6.36 4.74 14.23
CA TYR A 265 5.27 5.08 13.33
C TYR A 265 3.91 5.04 14.03
N ARG A 266 3.67 4.08 14.94
CA ARG A 266 2.39 3.98 15.66
C ARG A 266 2.08 5.18 16.57
N THR A 267 3.08 6.01 16.89
CA THR A 267 2.86 7.24 17.66
C THR A 267 2.15 8.34 16.86
N LEU A 268 2.14 8.23 15.52
CA LEU A 268 1.38 9.11 14.65
C LEU A 268 -0.14 8.85 14.82
N PRO A 269 -0.96 9.87 15.14
CA PRO A 269 -2.40 9.67 15.28
C PRO A 269 -3.11 9.31 13.98
N VAL A 270 -2.67 9.88 12.84
CA VAL A 270 -3.25 9.69 11.49
C VAL A 270 -2.55 8.59 10.67
N ARG A 271 -1.97 7.63 11.37
CA ARG A 271 -1.10 6.58 10.83
C ARG A 271 -1.82 5.64 9.86
N GLU A 272 -3.08 5.31 10.14
CA GLU A 272 -3.84 4.42 9.27
C GLU A 272 -4.25 5.10 7.96
N GLU A 273 -4.64 6.38 8.04
CA GLU A 273 -5.00 7.19 6.88
C GLU A 273 -3.82 7.33 5.93
N ILE A 274 -2.62 7.56 6.45
CA ILE A 274 -1.41 7.64 5.63
C ILE A 274 -1.07 6.29 4.99
N LEU A 275 -1.08 5.18 5.75
CA LEU A 275 -0.81 3.86 5.16
C LEU A 275 -1.84 3.49 4.08
N LYS A 276 -3.13 3.66 4.37
CA LYS A 276 -4.22 3.40 3.42
C LYS A 276 -4.09 4.29 2.19
N ALA A 277 -3.61 5.53 2.35
CA ALA A 277 -3.36 6.40 1.22
C ALA A 277 -2.20 5.92 0.34
N LEU A 278 -1.08 5.51 0.92
CA LEU A 278 0.02 4.93 0.16
C LEU A 278 -0.39 3.64 -0.57
N LEU A 279 -1.27 2.83 0.01
CA LEU A 279 -1.82 1.61 -0.61
C LEU A 279 -2.80 1.89 -1.77
N ASN A 280 -3.22 3.15 -1.97
CA ASN A 280 -3.91 3.56 -3.19
C ASN A 280 -2.95 3.76 -4.38
N SER A 281 -1.63 3.70 -4.19
CA SER A 281 -0.64 3.63 -5.28
C SER A 281 -0.52 2.22 -5.86
N ASP A 282 -0.07 2.10 -7.10
CA ASP A 282 0.24 0.80 -7.74
C ASP A 282 1.67 0.34 -7.44
N MET A 283 2.57 1.30 -7.24
CA MET A 283 3.95 1.07 -6.82
C MET A 283 4.34 2.05 -5.71
N VAL A 284 5.00 1.56 -4.67
CA VAL A 284 5.60 2.36 -3.59
C VAL A 284 7.11 2.10 -3.53
N GLY A 285 7.89 3.17 -3.66
CA GLY A 285 9.35 3.14 -3.74
C GLY A 285 10.03 3.63 -2.47
N PHE A 286 11.13 2.97 -2.10
CA PHE A 286 12.01 3.34 -0.99
C PHE A 286 13.48 3.25 -1.39
N HIS A 287 14.35 3.98 -0.69
CA HIS A 287 15.79 3.94 -0.95
C HIS A 287 16.49 2.65 -0.51
N THR A 288 16.15 2.13 0.67
CA THR A 288 16.81 0.95 1.26
C THR A 288 15.80 -0.13 1.62
N PHE A 289 16.28 -1.36 1.76
CA PHE A 289 15.44 -2.47 2.21
C PHE A 289 14.90 -2.24 3.62
N ASP A 290 15.66 -1.59 4.51
CA ASP A 290 15.18 -1.30 5.87
C ASP A 290 13.95 -0.40 5.88
N TYR A 291 13.92 0.64 5.06
CA TYR A 291 12.77 1.55 4.98
C TYR A 291 11.54 0.82 4.45
N ALA A 292 11.71 0.02 3.39
CA ALA A 292 10.64 -0.82 2.87
C ALA A 292 10.16 -1.85 3.90
N ARG A 293 11.07 -2.54 4.60
CA ARG A 293 10.76 -3.50 5.65
C ARG A 293 9.96 -2.87 6.79
N HIS A 294 10.29 -1.65 7.19
CA HIS A 294 9.53 -0.91 8.19
C HIS A 294 8.11 -0.58 7.71
N PHE A 295 7.95 -0.14 6.46
CA PHE A 295 6.63 0.07 5.85
C PHE A 295 5.80 -1.22 5.81
N LEU A 296 6.39 -2.32 5.34
CA LEU A 296 5.75 -3.65 5.31
C LEU A 296 5.34 -4.11 6.71
N SER A 297 6.18 -3.88 7.71
CA SER A 297 5.88 -4.18 9.12
C SER A 297 4.69 -3.36 9.62
N CYS A 298 4.60 -2.08 9.26
CA CYS A 298 3.46 -1.23 9.61
C CYS A 298 2.17 -1.72 8.95
N CYS A 299 2.20 -2.08 7.66
CA CYS A 299 1.05 -2.64 6.95
C CYS A 299 0.57 -3.97 7.59
N SER A 300 1.49 -4.87 7.93
CA SER A 300 1.14 -6.15 8.56
C SER A 300 0.59 -5.96 9.98
N ARG A 301 1.25 -5.16 10.82
CA ARG A 301 0.87 -4.97 12.23
C ARG A 301 -0.40 -4.13 12.42
N MET A 302 -0.62 -3.12 11.58
CA MET A 302 -1.72 -2.17 11.77
C MET A 302 -2.92 -2.41 10.88
N LEU A 303 -2.71 -3.00 9.69
CA LEU A 303 -3.78 -3.27 8.73
C LEU A 303 -4.03 -4.77 8.53
N GLY A 304 -3.22 -5.65 9.13
CA GLY A 304 -3.32 -7.10 8.93
C GLY A 304 -2.93 -7.55 7.52
N ILE A 305 -2.21 -6.71 6.76
CA ILE A 305 -1.87 -6.99 5.35
C ILE A 305 -0.48 -7.60 5.29
N ASP A 306 -0.40 -8.88 4.92
CA ASP A 306 0.86 -9.55 4.69
C ASP A 306 1.39 -9.29 3.28
N HIS A 307 2.72 -9.29 3.16
CA HIS A 307 3.40 -9.14 1.88
C HIS A 307 3.80 -10.51 1.33
N ARG A 308 3.83 -10.63 0.01
CA ARG A 308 4.33 -11.81 -0.67
C ARG A 308 5.59 -11.43 -1.44
N SER A 309 6.64 -12.22 -1.26
CA SER A 309 7.84 -12.16 -2.09
C SER A 309 7.82 -13.32 -3.09
N LYS A 310 7.82 -13.03 -4.39
CA LYS A 310 7.94 -14.05 -5.45
C LYS A 310 8.95 -13.59 -6.49
N ARG A 311 9.97 -14.41 -6.75
CA ARG A 311 11.00 -14.16 -7.79
C ARG A 311 11.65 -12.75 -7.68
N GLY A 312 11.92 -12.29 -6.45
CA GLY A 312 12.51 -10.96 -6.20
C GLY A 312 11.53 -9.78 -6.29
N PHE A 313 10.25 -10.00 -6.57
CA PHE A 313 9.20 -8.99 -6.50
C PHE A 313 8.50 -9.05 -5.14
N ILE A 314 8.40 -7.91 -4.46
CA ILE A 314 7.65 -7.75 -3.22
C ILE A 314 6.33 -7.06 -3.54
N GLY A 315 5.21 -7.69 -3.18
CA GLY A 315 3.87 -7.13 -3.39
C GLY A 315 2.96 -7.32 -2.19
N LEU A 316 2.12 -6.32 -1.95
CA LEU A 316 1.03 -6.37 -0.97
C LEU A 316 -0.29 -6.61 -1.70
N GLU A 317 -1.04 -7.63 -1.29
CA GLU A 317 -2.39 -7.83 -1.81
C GLU A 317 -3.37 -6.93 -1.04
N TYR A 318 -3.94 -5.94 -1.72
CA TYR A 318 -4.85 -4.97 -1.13
C TYR A 318 -6.14 -4.92 -1.95
N TYR A 319 -7.19 -5.56 -1.43
CA TYR A 319 -8.52 -5.61 -2.07
C TYR A 319 -8.51 -6.06 -3.54
N GLY A 320 -7.75 -7.13 -3.85
CA GLY A 320 -7.64 -7.68 -5.21
C GLY A 320 -6.69 -6.92 -6.16
N ARG A 321 -6.08 -5.84 -5.67
CA ARG A 321 -4.92 -5.16 -6.28
C ARG A 321 -3.63 -5.71 -5.67
N ILE A 322 -2.55 -5.67 -6.44
CA ILE A 322 -1.20 -5.92 -5.93
C ILE A 322 -0.48 -4.58 -5.94
N VAL A 323 -0.14 -4.07 -4.76
CA VAL A 323 0.69 -2.88 -4.61
C VAL A 323 2.15 -3.34 -4.60
N GLY A 324 2.89 -3.00 -5.65
CA GLY A 324 4.31 -3.35 -5.76
C GLY A 324 5.17 -2.50 -4.83
N ILE A 325 6.20 -3.10 -4.25
CA ILE A 325 7.21 -2.41 -3.44
C ILE A 325 8.53 -2.43 -4.19
N LYS A 326 9.04 -1.25 -4.51
CA LYS A 326 10.33 -1.05 -5.17
C LYS A 326 11.36 -0.54 -4.17
N ILE A 327 12.52 -1.17 -4.15
CA ILE A 327 13.66 -0.70 -3.36
C ILE A 327 14.74 -0.31 -4.35
N LEU A 328 15.09 0.97 -4.38
CA LEU A 328 16.10 1.49 -5.28
C LEU A 328 16.72 2.79 -4.74
N PRO A 329 18.02 2.81 -4.40
CA PRO A 329 18.69 4.04 -4.04
C PRO A 329 18.74 4.98 -5.25
N VAL A 330 18.54 6.28 -5.01
CA VAL A 330 18.67 7.28 -6.08
C VAL A 330 20.14 7.64 -6.29
N GLY A 331 20.53 7.81 -7.57
CA GLY A 331 21.87 8.20 -7.99
C GLY A 331 22.02 9.70 -8.24
N VAL A 332 23.13 10.07 -8.89
CA VAL A 332 23.44 11.44 -9.33
C VAL A 332 23.46 11.53 -10.86
N ASP A 333 23.31 12.74 -11.41
CA ASP A 333 23.53 13.00 -12.83
C ASP A 333 25.03 13.23 -13.11
N ILE A 334 25.68 12.21 -13.66
CA ILE A 334 27.12 12.24 -13.94
C ILE A 334 27.45 13.22 -15.07
N GLY A 335 26.62 13.26 -16.12
CA GLY A 335 26.85 14.12 -17.28
C GLY A 335 26.78 15.61 -16.94
N GLN A 336 25.83 15.98 -16.07
CA GLN A 336 25.72 17.33 -15.54
C GLN A 336 26.96 17.71 -14.71
N LEU A 337 27.39 16.85 -13.78
CA LEU A 337 28.56 17.11 -12.94
C LEU A 337 29.83 17.27 -13.78
N GLU A 338 30.04 16.40 -14.77
CA GLU A 338 31.16 16.51 -15.70
C GLU A 338 31.12 17.83 -16.50
N THR A 339 29.94 18.28 -16.90
CA THR A 339 29.78 19.55 -17.62
C THR A 339 30.18 20.73 -16.74
N VAL A 340 29.76 20.73 -15.47
CA VAL A 340 30.15 21.77 -14.50
C VAL A 340 31.66 21.73 -14.21
N MET A 341 32.24 20.54 -14.07
CA MET A 341 33.68 20.35 -13.86
C MET A 341 34.53 20.92 -15.01
N ARG A 342 34.08 20.81 -16.25
CA ARG A 342 34.78 21.33 -17.43
C ARG A 342 34.62 22.85 -17.61
N SER A 343 33.80 23.51 -16.78
CA SER A 343 33.58 24.96 -16.91
C SER A 343 34.81 25.77 -16.48
N PRO A 344 35.14 26.89 -17.17
CA PRO A 344 36.26 27.75 -16.78
C PRO A 344 36.13 28.30 -15.35
N ALA A 345 34.90 28.58 -14.92
CA ALA A 345 34.62 29.06 -13.57
C ALA A 345 34.98 28.01 -12.49
N ALA A 346 34.73 26.73 -12.74
CA ALA A 346 35.11 25.66 -11.82
C ALA A 346 36.63 25.48 -11.76
N SER A 347 37.31 25.51 -12.91
CA SER A 347 38.78 25.40 -12.98
C SER A 347 39.48 26.55 -12.25
N GLU A 348 39.05 27.79 -12.48
CA GLU A 348 39.62 28.96 -11.81
C GLU A 348 39.36 28.92 -10.30
N LYS A 349 38.14 28.54 -9.88
CA LYS A 349 37.85 28.38 -8.45
C LYS A 349 38.68 27.28 -7.81
N THR A 350 38.90 26.15 -8.50
CA THR A 350 39.75 25.05 -8.02
C THR A 350 41.18 25.54 -7.79
N ARG A 351 41.75 26.30 -8.74
CA ARG A 351 43.09 26.90 -8.63
C ARG A 351 43.19 27.83 -7.41
N GLN A 352 42.18 28.69 -7.21
CA GLN A 352 42.11 29.59 -6.05
C GLN A 352 42.09 28.80 -4.73
N LEU A 353 41.26 27.75 -4.63
CA LEU A 353 41.16 26.95 -3.42
C LEU A 353 42.43 26.13 -3.17
N MET A 354 43.09 25.61 -4.20
CA MET A 354 44.40 24.95 -4.07
C MET A 354 45.48 25.90 -3.54
N GLN A 355 45.45 27.17 -3.95
CA GLN A 355 46.35 28.19 -3.42
C GLN A 355 46.00 28.56 -1.96
N GLN A 356 44.70 28.71 -1.67
CA GLN A 356 44.21 29.04 -0.32
C GLN A 356 44.56 27.97 0.72
N PHE A 357 44.47 26.69 0.35
CA PHE A 357 44.75 25.56 1.24
C PHE A 357 46.09 24.89 0.93
N HIS A 358 47.04 25.62 0.33
CA HIS A 358 48.35 25.09 0.01
C HIS A 358 49.05 24.52 1.26
N GLY A 359 49.61 23.31 1.13
CA GLY A 359 50.27 22.60 2.24
C GLY A 359 49.31 22.02 3.30
N ARG A 360 47.99 22.09 3.08
CA ARG A 360 46.96 21.58 4.00
C ARG A 360 46.12 20.48 3.35
N THR A 361 45.65 19.54 4.17
CA THR A 361 44.75 18.47 3.77
C THR A 361 43.31 18.85 4.11
N VAL A 362 42.47 18.92 3.09
CA VAL A 362 41.07 19.38 3.22
C VAL A 362 40.14 18.19 3.50
N LEU A 363 39.46 18.23 4.63
CA LEU A 363 38.28 17.44 4.96
C LEU A 363 37.04 18.28 4.60
N LEU A 364 36.06 17.68 3.93
CA LEU A 364 34.90 18.40 3.41
C LEU A 364 33.60 17.86 4.01
N GLY A 365 32.80 18.74 4.58
CA GLY A 365 31.40 18.48 4.94
C GLY A 365 30.48 19.41 4.17
N ILE A 366 29.39 18.89 3.61
CA ILE A 366 28.34 19.68 2.96
C ILE A 366 27.00 19.18 3.47
N ASP A 367 26.30 20.01 4.23
CA ASP A 367 25.06 19.64 4.89
C ASP A 367 24.09 20.82 4.93
N ASP A 368 22.80 20.52 4.93
CA ASP A 368 21.80 21.51 5.34
C ASP A 368 21.85 21.70 6.85
N VAL A 369 21.64 22.91 7.35
CA VAL A 369 21.47 23.17 8.79
C VAL A 369 20.18 22.48 9.25
N ASP A 370 20.34 21.32 9.86
CA ASP A 370 19.27 20.43 10.32
C ASP A 370 19.80 19.52 11.45
N LEU A 371 18.97 19.26 12.45
CA LEU A 371 19.33 18.51 13.66
C LEU A 371 19.88 17.11 13.34
N PHE A 372 19.42 16.49 12.26
CA PHE A 372 19.78 15.12 11.91
C PHE A 372 21.09 15.01 11.13
N LYS A 373 21.69 16.13 10.71
CA LYS A 373 22.95 16.14 9.94
C LYS A 373 24.22 16.00 10.78
N GLY A 374 24.11 16.11 12.12
CA GLY A 374 25.24 15.80 13.01
C GLY A 374 26.45 16.74 12.84
N ILE A 375 26.23 17.99 12.41
CA ILE A 375 27.32 18.95 12.14
C ILE A 375 28.12 19.24 13.42
N SER A 376 27.45 19.45 14.56
CA SER A 376 28.11 19.63 15.87
C SER A 376 29.02 18.45 16.22
N LEU A 377 28.52 17.21 16.05
CA LEU A 377 29.29 15.98 16.29
C LEU A 377 30.52 15.89 15.38
N LYS A 378 30.40 16.38 14.15
CA LYS A 378 31.52 16.45 13.19
C LYS A 378 32.61 17.40 13.68
N PHE A 379 32.21 18.54 14.24
CA PHE A 379 33.15 19.52 14.79
C PHE A 379 33.85 18.98 16.02
N LEU A 380 33.10 18.38 16.95
CA LEU A 380 33.67 17.73 18.12
C LEU A 380 34.71 16.65 17.72
N ALA A 381 34.41 15.84 16.71
CA ALA A 381 35.34 14.83 16.20
C ALA A 381 36.60 15.44 15.58
N MET A 382 36.49 16.60 14.91
CA MET A 382 37.66 17.35 14.43
C MET A 382 38.50 17.88 15.60
N GLY A 383 37.86 18.38 16.66
CA GLY A 383 38.54 18.80 17.89
C GLY A 383 39.30 17.65 18.54
N GLN A 384 38.64 16.49 18.67
CA GLN A 384 39.21 15.28 19.26
C GLN A 384 40.38 14.73 18.41
N LEU A 385 40.24 14.71 17.07
CA LEU A 385 41.33 14.36 16.15
C LEU A 385 42.58 15.22 16.39
N LEU A 386 42.42 16.53 16.55
CA LEU A 386 43.55 17.45 16.78
C LEU A 386 44.15 17.30 18.18
N GLU A 387 43.37 16.86 19.15
CA GLU A 387 43.86 16.57 20.49
C GLU A 387 44.73 15.30 20.49
N ASP A 388 44.19 14.20 19.96
CA ASP A 388 44.81 12.87 19.99
C ASP A 388 45.95 12.70 18.98
N HIS A 389 45.90 13.46 17.88
CA HIS A 389 46.90 13.44 16.82
C HIS A 389 47.48 14.83 16.57
N PRO A 390 48.40 15.31 17.45
CA PRO A 390 49.02 16.63 17.32
C PRO A 390 49.73 16.84 15.98
N GLU A 391 50.12 15.78 15.30
CA GLU A 391 50.74 15.85 13.98
C GLU A 391 49.82 16.51 12.94
N TRP A 392 48.50 16.49 13.09
CA TRP A 392 47.58 17.10 12.13
C TRP A 392 47.30 18.59 12.38
N ARG A 393 47.77 19.16 13.50
CA ARG A 393 47.64 20.60 13.80
C ARG A 393 48.38 21.43 12.76
N GLY A 394 47.71 22.43 12.20
CA GLY A 394 48.24 23.26 11.11
C GLY A 394 48.25 22.58 9.73
N ARG A 395 47.95 21.27 9.65
CA ARG A 395 47.97 20.49 8.41
C ARG A 395 46.57 20.06 7.95
N ALA A 396 45.70 19.59 8.85
CA ALA A 396 44.34 19.20 8.51
C ALA A 396 43.37 20.38 8.68
N VAL A 397 42.45 20.58 7.74
CA VAL A 397 41.40 21.60 7.82
C VAL A 397 40.04 20.99 7.46
N LEU A 398 39.03 21.22 8.30
CA LEU A 398 37.64 20.86 8.02
C LEU A 398 36.93 22.07 7.41
N VAL A 399 36.58 21.98 6.13
CA VAL A 399 35.71 22.93 5.46
C VAL A 399 34.28 22.41 5.56
N GLN A 400 33.43 23.09 6.34
CA GLN A 400 32.02 22.77 6.45
C GLN A 400 31.20 23.80 5.69
N ILE A 401 30.53 23.36 4.63
CA ILE A 401 29.51 24.13 3.93
C ILE A 401 28.17 23.81 4.60
N ALA A 402 27.59 24.81 5.24
CA ALA A 402 26.29 24.73 5.89
C ALA A 402 25.25 25.46 5.04
N ASN A 403 24.41 24.72 4.31
CA ASN A 403 23.31 25.32 3.57
C ASN A 403 22.24 25.81 4.56
N PRO A 404 21.60 26.97 4.30
CA PRO A 404 20.54 27.49 5.15
C PRO A 404 19.43 26.48 5.40
N ALA A 405 18.93 26.46 6.64
CA ALA A 405 17.88 25.55 7.07
C ALA A 405 16.62 25.64 6.20
N ARG A 406 15.94 24.50 6.02
CA ARG A 406 14.73 24.41 5.17
C ARG A 406 13.47 24.96 5.86
N SER A 407 13.54 25.18 7.17
CA SER A 407 12.51 25.80 8.01
C SER A 407 13.18 26.46 9.20
N GLY A 408 12.62 27.57 9.69
CA GLY A 408 13.04 28.19 10.94
C GLY A 408 12.45 27.48 12.16
N GLY A 409 12.85 27.93 13.34
CA GLY A 409 12.35 27.42 14.62
C GLY A 409 13.41 27.58 15.71
N LYS A 410 12.98 27.46 16.97
CA LYS A 410 13.88 27.57 18.13
C LYS A 410 15.00 26.52 18.08
N GLU A 411 14.66 25.28 17.75
CA GLU A 411 15.61 24.16 17.65
C GLU A 411 16.70 24.41 16.58
N VAL A 412 16.32 25.01 15.45
CA VAL A 412 17.26 25.33 14.36
C VAL A 412 18.21 26.46 14.78
N GLN A 413 17.69 27.46 15.50
CA GLN A 413 18.52 28.54 16.02
C GLN A 413 19.48 28.03 17.11
N GLU A 414 18.99 27.19 18.03
CA GLU A 414 19.81 26.55 19.05
C GLU A 414 20.93 25.70 18.42
N LEU A 415 20.63 24.94 17.36
CA LEU A 415 21.63 24.20 16.59
C LEU A 415 22.66 25.12 15.93
N LEU A 416 22.23 26.24 15.36
CA LEU A 416 23.14 27.22 14.75
C LEU A 416 24.08 27.82 15.79
N ASP A 417 23.55 28.22 16.94
CA ASP A 417 24.31 28.81 18.04
C ASP A 417 25.31 27.79 18.59
N GLU A 418 24.89 26.54 18.79
CA GLU A 418 25.74 25.42 19.21
C GLU A 418 26.87 25.16 18.20
N MET A 419 26.52 25.01 16.91
CA MET A 419 27.48 24.76 15.83
C MET A 419 28.56 25.85 15.77
N VAL A 420 28.16 27.13 15.83
CA VAL A 420 29.09 28.27 15.80
C VAL A 420 29.93 28.31 17.09
N ALA A 421 29.34 28.04 18.26
CA ALA A 421 30.08 28.02 19.52
C ALA A 421 31.18 26.95 19.52
N ILE A 422 30.86 25.72 19.11
CA ILE A 422 31.82 24.61 19.03
C ILE A 422 32.93 24.93 18.03
N ALA A 423 32.59 25.42 16.83
CA ALA A 423 33.59 25.80 15.82
C ALA A 423 34.55 26.88 16.35
N ASN A 424 34.02 27.92 17.00
CA ASN A 424 34.82 29.00 17.57
C ASN A 424 35.70 28.51 18.73
N GLU A 425 35.21 27.60 19.56
CA GLU A 425 36.00 27.01 20.65
C GLU A 425 37.19 26.21 20.11
N ILE A 426 36.97 25.34 19.14
CA ILE A 426 38.02 24.52 18.53
C ILE A 426 39.02 25.42 17.78
N ASN A 427 38.54 26.40 17.00
CA ASN A 427 39.41 27.35 16.33
C ASN A 427 40.24 28.13 17.34
N ARG A 428 39.67 28.63 18.45
CA ARG A 428 40.44 29.34 19.48
C ARG A 428 41.55 28.49 20.11
N ARG A 429 41.31 27.19 20.26
CA ARG A 429 42.26 26.25 20.89
C ARG A 429 43.43 25.88 19.98
N PHE A 430 43.20 25.71 18.67
CA PHE A 430 44.20 25.16 17.75
C PHE A 430 44.58 26.07 16.57
N ALA A 431 43.97 27.24 16.42
CA ALA A 431 44.34 28.18 15.36
C ALA A 431 45.74 28.74 15.57
N VAL A 432 46.41 29.01 14.44
CA VAL A 432 47.67 29.75 14.37
C VAL A 432 47.55 30.79 13.24
N PRO A 433 48.39 31.83 13.17
CA PRO A 433 48.26 32.86 12.13
C PRO A 433 48.12 32.27 10.72
N GLY A 434 46.98 32.56 10.08
CA GLY A 434 46.64 32.07 8.74
C GLY A 434 46.04 30.67 8.66
N TYR A 435 45.82 29.97 9.79
CA TYR A 435 45.22 28.63 9.86
C TYR A 435 44.10 28.57 10.90
N ASP A 436 42.90 28.26 10.41
CA ASP A 436 41.76 27.85 11.23
C ASP A 436 41.48 26.36 10.96
N PRO A 437 41.39 25.51 11.99
CA PRO A 437 41.09 24.09 11.81
C PRO A 437 39.69 23.83 11.25
N ILE A 438 38.71 24.71 11.53
CA ILE A 438 37.35 24.63 11.02
C ILE A 438 37.01 25.91 10.24
N VAL A 439 36.72 25.75 8.95
CA VAL A 439 36.25 26.83 8.06
C VAL A 439 34.76 26.61 7.78
N LEU A 440 33.92 27.42 8.42
CA LEU A 440 32.47 27.37 8.27
C LEU A 440 32.00 28.32 7.15
N ILE A 441 31.34 27.79 6.13
CA ILE A 441 30.72 28.54 5.03
C ILE A 441 29.20 28.41 5.17
N HIS A 442 28.55 29.43 5.73
CA HIS A 442 27.10 29.44 5.94
C HIS A 442 26.36 30.09 4.76
N ARG A 443 26.35 29.42 3.60
CA ARG A 443 25.56 29.80 2.43
C ARG A 443 25.43 28.62 1.46
N ARG A 444 24.41 28.66 0.59
CA ARG A 444 24.37 27.77 -0.57
C ARG A 444 25.47 28.15 -1.54
N LEU A 445 26.29 27.18 -1.93
CA LEU A 445 27.30 27.37 -2.96
C LEU A 445 26.72 27.11 -4.35
N PRO A 446 27.09 27.90 -5.36
CA PRO A 446 26.76 27.58 -6.75
C PRO A 446 27.49 26.30 -7.19
N PRO A 447 26.99 25.59 -8.23
CA PRO A 447 27.52 24.29 -8.63
C PRO A 447 29.03 24.27 -8.92
N HIS A 448 29.56 25.30 -9.60
CA HIS A 448 30.98 25.39 -9.93
C HIS A 448 31.88 25.54 -8.69
N GLU A 449 31.43 26.23 -7.64
CA GLU A 449 32.16 26.31 -6.36
C GLU A 449 32.12 24.97 -5.62
N ARG A 450 30.96 24.29 -5.58
CA ARG A 450 30.82 22.97 -4.94
C ARG A 450 31.75 21.93 -5.56
N VAL A 451 31.75 21.85 -6.89
CA VAL A 451 32.62 20.95 -7.63
C VAL A 451 34.10 21.24 -7.37
N ALA A 452 34.49 22.51 -7.26
CA ALA A 452 35.86 22.88 -6.91
C ALA A 452 36.26 22.40 -5.50
N PHE A 453 35.36 22.51 -4.51
CA PHE A 453 35.60 21.93 -3.18
C PHE A 453 35.71 20.41 -3.22
N TYR A 454 34.83 19.72 -3.93
CA TYR A 454 34.94 18.27 -4.11
C TYR A 454 36.27 17.87 -4.76
N ALA A 455 36.73 18.63 -5.75
CA ALA A 455 37.97 18.35 -6.47
C ALA A 455 39.21 18.44 -5.57
N ILE A 456 39.26 19.38 -4.62
CA ILE A 456 40.43 19.55 -3.73
C ILE A 456 40.36 18.73 -2.44
N ALA A 457 39.17 18.27 -2.04
CA ALA A 457 38.98 17.56 -0.78
C ALA A 457 39.62 16.16 -0.80
N GLU A 458 40.44 15.88 0.22
CA GLU A 458 41.08 14.58 0.39
C GLU A 458 40.13 13.56 1.01
N CYS A 459 39.20 14.03 1.84
CA CYS A 459 38.16 13.20 2.43
C CYS A 459 36.82 13.94 2.50
N CYS A 460 35.74 13.25 2.14
CA CYS A 460 34.37 13.68 2.32
C CYS A 460 33.79 13.08 3.60
N VAL A 461 33.26 13.92 4.49
CA VAL A 461 32.78 13.54 5.83
C VAL A 461 31.28 13.77 5.93
N VAL A 462 30.52 12.66 5.92
CA VAL A 462 29.06 12.63 5.99
C VAL A 462 28.64 11.80 7.20
N ASN A 463 28.61 12.43 8.37
CA ASN A 463 28.31 11.80 9.66
C ASN A 463 26.88 12.12 10.16
N ALA A 464 25.91 12.23 9.25
CA ALA A 464 24.53 12.49 9.64
C ALA A 464 23.99 11.39 10.57
N VAL A 465 23.31 11.81 11.64
CA VAL A 465 22.69 10.92 12.64
C VAL A 465 21.59 10.07 12.02
N ARG A 466 20.83 10.65 11.09
CA ARG A 466 19.82 9.94 10.31
C ARG A 466 19.62 10.69 8.99
N ASP A 467 19.62 9.98 7.88
CA ASP A 467 19.35 10.61 6.58
C ASP A 467 18.71 9.61 5.61
N GLY A 468 17.76 10.07 4.80
CA GLY A 468 17.05 9.24 3.82
C GLY A 468 18.01 8.67 2.79
N MET A 469 18.48 9.54 1.90
CA MET A 469 19.60 9.31 0.99
C MET A 469 20.47 10.56 1.00
N ASN A 470 21.80 10.37 1.03
CA ASN A 470 22.74 11.47 0.94
C ASN A 470 23.57 11.32 -0.34
N LEU A 471 23.46 12.32 -1.23
CA LEU A 471 24.11 12.32 -2.54
C LEU A 471 25.50 12.97 -2.54
N VAL A 472 25.88 13.68 -1.47
CA VAL A 472 27.18 14.36 -1.36
C VAL A 472 28.35 13.39 -1.58
N PRO A 473 28.36 12.16 -1.01
CA PRO A 473 29.40 11.18 -1.31
C PRO A 473 29.47 10.80 -2.78
N TYR A 474 28.34 10.72 -3.48
CA TYR A 474 28.28 10.31 -4.89
C TYR A 474 28.80 11.44 -5.79
N GLU A 475 28.34 12.66 -5.54
CA GLU A 475 28.86 13.86 -6.22
C GLU A 475 30.37 14.00 -6.03
N TYR A 476 30.86 13.79 -4.80
CA TYR A 476 32.28 13.79 -4.48
C TYR A 476 33.05 12.71 -5.26
N THR A 477 32.57 11.47 -5.27
CA THR A 477 33.21 10.38 -6.04
C THR A 477 33.29 10.72 -7.52
N VAL A 478 32.22 11.26 -8.12
CA VAL A 478 32.23 11.68 -9.54
C VAL A 478 33.22 12.82 -9.78
N CYS A 479 33.25 13.82 -8.92
CA CYS A 479 34.19 14.94 -9.06
C CYS A 479 35.66 14.50 -8.91
N ARG A 480 35.94 13.50 -8.08
CA ARG A 480 37.29 12.94 -7.88
C ARG A 480 37.74 11.97 -8.98
N GLN A 481 36.82 11.48 -9.80
CA GLN A 481 37.17 10.72 -11.00
C GLN A 481 37.96 11.58 -12.00
N GLY A 482 37.68 12.89 -12.02
CA GLY A 482 38.28 13.86 -12.94
C GLY A 482 37.68 13.80 -14.35
N SER A 483 37.95 14.83 -15.16
CA SER A 483 37.63 14.80 -16.59
C SER A 483 38.52 13.77 -17.31
N PRO A 484 38.05 13.13 -18.40
CA PRO A 484 38.90 12.31 -19.28
C PRO A 484 40.19 13.02 -19.71
N ALA A 485 40.17 14.35 -19.83
CA ALA A 485 41.35 15.19 -20.10
C ALA A 485 42.34 15.24 -18.92
N ALA A 486 41.86 15.27 -17.67
CA ALA A 486 42.69 15.26 -16.47
C ALA A 486 43.27 13.86 -16.17
N ALA A 487 42.61 12.80 -16.65
CA ALA A 487 43.15 11.44 -16.61
C ALA A 487 44.35 11.25 -17.57
N ALA A 488 44.43 12.04 -18.65
CA ALA A 488 45.57 12.06 -19.56
C ALA A 488 46.80 12.78 -18.95
N GLU A 489 46.60 13.62 -17.94
CA GLU A 489 47.65 14.35 -17.21
C GLU A 489 48.24 13.55 -16.03
N GLY A 490 47.89 12.27 -15.87
CA GLY A 490 48.50 11.39 -14.87
C GLY A 490 48.09 11.68 -13.42
N CYS A 491 47.05 12.50 -13.19
CA CYS A 491 46.52 12.75 -11.85
C CYS A 491 45.87 11.47 -11.28
N PRO A 492 46.32 10.98 -10.13
CA PRO A 492 45.83 9.71 -9.59
C PRO A 492 44.42 9.87 -9.01
N ARG A 493 43.51 9.01 -9.46
CA ARG A 493 42.09 8.97 -9.05
C ARG A 493 41.97 8.46 -7.61
N ARG A 494 41.60 9.33 -6.68
CA ARG A 494 41.61 9.02 -5.25
C ARG A 494 40.44 9.67 -4.55
N SER A 495 39.71 8.93 -3.73
CA SER A 495 38.67 9.46 -2.87
C SER A 495 38.61 8.67 -1.57
N ILE A 496 38.47 9.36 -0.45
CA ILE A 496 38.16 8.75 0.84
C ILE A 496 36.86 9.34 1.37
N ILE A 497 36.00 8.48 1.89
CA ILE A 497 34.67 8.84 2.38
C ILE A 497 34.54 8.28 3.78
N VAL A 498 34.25 9.15 4.74
CA VAL A 498 33.81 8.79 6.08
C VAL A 498 32.29 8.98 6.13
N VAL A 499 31.56 7.92 6.41
CA VAL A 499 30.11 7.87 6.24
C VAL A 499 29.43 7.29 7.47
N SER A 500 28.32 7.90 7.90
CA SER A 500 27.49 7.36 8.95
C SER A 500 26.87 6.01 8.53
N GLU A 501 26.71 5.08 9.46
CA GLU A 501 25.97 3.83 9.24
C GLU A 501 24.44 4.06 9.10
N PHE A 502 23.95 5.23 9.51
CA PHE A 502 22.52 5.55 9.57
C PHE A 502 21.98 6.32 8.36
N ILE A 503 22.71 6.34 7.25
CA ILE A 503 22.31 7.02 6.01
C ILE A 503 22.11 6.06 4.85
N GLY A 504 21.16 6.36 3.96
CA GLY A 504 20.76 5.44 2.89
C GLY A 504 21.83 5.06 1.87
N CYS A 505 22.89 5.86 1.69
CA CYS A 505 23.99 5.53 0.79
C CYS A 505 25.08 4.66 1.43
N SER A 506 25.05 4.45 2.75
CA SER A 506 26.07 3.66 3.47
C SER A 506 26.14 2.19 3.03
N PRO A 507 25.02 1.48 2.78
CA PRO A 507 25.05 0.12 2.24
C PRO A 507 25.66 0.07 0.83
N SER A 508 25.43 1.10 0.01
CA SER A 508 25.91 1.21 -1.37
C SER A 508 27.42 1.48 -1.45
N LEU A 509 27.98 2.25 -0.50
CA LEU A 509 29.40 2.64 -0.49
C LEU A 509 30.27 1.69 0.33
N SER A 510 30.32 0.42 -0.05
CA SER A 510 30.99 -0.65 0.72
C SER A 510 32.50 -0.46 1.00
N ALA A 511 33.19 0.47 0.34
CA ALA A 511 34.60 0.83 0.60
C ALA A 511 34.77 2.10 1.46
N ALA A 512 33.68 2.71 1.94
CA ALA A 512 33.74 3.88 2.82
C ALA A 512 34.08 3.47 4.26
N ILE A 513 34.66 4.39 5.02
CA ILE A 513 34.91 4.20 6.46
C ILE A 513 33.58 4.49 7.17
N ARG A 514 32.93 3.45 7.70
CA ARG A 514 31.65 3.57 8.37
C ARG A 514 31.85 3.98 9.83
N VAL A 515 31.06 4.94 10.28
CA VAL A 515 31.11 5.45 11.65
C VAL A 515 29.72 5.49 12.25
N ASN A 516 29.67 5.30 13.56
CA ASN A 516 28.52 5.69 14.35
C ASN A 516 28.74 7.14 14.81
N PRO A 517 27.95 8.12 14.33
CA PRO A 517 28.19 9.53 14.60
C PRO A 517 28.04 9.92 16.07
N TRP A 518 27.37 9.10 16.89
CA TRP A 518 27.21 9.33 18.32
C TRP A 518 28.49 9.04 19.12
N ASN A 519 29.42 8.27 18.55
CA ASN A 519 30.72 8.01 19.15
C ASN A 519 31.75 8.96 18.52
N VAL A 520 31.96 10.12 19.16
CA VAL A 520 32.87 11.17 18.68
C VAL A 520 34.30 10.65 18.54
N ASP A 521 34.78 9.82 19.47
CA ASP A 521 36.13 9.25 19.45
C ASP A 521 36.32 8.33 18.23
N ALA A 522 35.33 7.49 17.94
CA ALA A 522 35.36 6.62 16.76
C ALA A 522 35.33 7.43 15.45
N VAL A 523 34.61 8.56 15.42
CA VAL A 523 34.63 9.46 14.26
C VAL A 523 36.00 10.12 14.12
N ALA A 524 36.61 10.59 15.21
CA ALA A 524 37.93 11.18 15.21
C ALA A 524 39.01 10.19 14.72
N GLU A 525 38.98 8.95 15.20
CA GLU A 525 39.86 7.88 14.72
C GLU A 525 39.62 7.57 13.24
N ALA A 526 38.37 7.55 12.78
CA ALA A 526 38.06 7.37 11.36
C ALA A 526 38.62 8.49 10.49
N LEU A 527 38.62 9.75 10.96
CA LEU A 527 39.28 10.87 10.29
C LEU A 527 40.81 10.69 10.27
N SER A 528 41.41 10.22 11.36
CA SER A 528 42.84 9.88 11.45
C SER A 528 43.22 8.80 10.43
N VAL A 529 42.45 7.71 10.36
CA VAL A 529 42.60 6.63 9.37
C VAL A 529 42.45 7.19 7.95
N ALA A 530 41.44 8.00 7.67
CA ALA A 530 41.22 8.61 6.36
C ALA A 530 42.43 9.43 5.88
N LEU A 531 43.03 10.20 6.78
CA LEU A 531 44.21 11.02 6.50
C LEU A 531 45.47 10.16 6.29
N LYS A 532 45.66 9.12 7.10
CA LYS A 532 46.83 8.20 7.05
C LYS A 532 46.77 7.16 5.93
N THR A 533 45.60 6.94 5.32
CA THR A 533 45.40 5.92 4.29
C THR A 533 46.36 6.12 3.09
N PRO A 534 47.15 5.11 2.69
CA PRO A 534 48.06 5.21 1.55
C PRO A 534 47.36 5.46 0.22
N ALA A 535 48.04 6.16 -0.70
CA ALA A 535 47.50 6.53 -2.02
C ALA A 535 46.94 5.34 -2.84
N ALA A 536 47.60 4.18 -2.80
CA ALA A 536 47.16 2.98 -3.51
C ALA A 536 45.82 2.46 -2.99
N GLU A 537 45.62 2.47 -1.67
CA GLU A 537 44.36 2.08 -1.05
C GLU A 537 43.24 3.10 -1.36
N LYS A 538 43.56 4.40 -1.35
CA LYS A 538 42.61 5.45 -1.75
C LYS A 538 42.11 5.26 -3.17
N GLN A 539 42.98 4.81 -4.09
CA GLN A 539 42.61 4.51 -5.46
C GLN A 539 41.70 3.27 -5.55
N LEU A 540 42.02 2.18 -4.86
CA LEU A 540 41.18 0.97 -4.85
C LEU A 540 39.77 1.26 -4.30
N ARG A 541 39.68 2.03 -3.21
CA ARG A 541 38.39 2.45 -2.64
C ARG A 541 37.61 3.31 -3.63
N HIS A 542 38.27 4.27 -4.26
CA HIS A 542 37.69 5.13 -5.28
C HIS A 542 37.11 4.35 -6.46
N GLU A 543 37.89 3.44 -7.06
CA GLU A 543 37.44 2.64 -8.20
C GLU A 543 36.21 1.80 -7.87
N LYS A 544 36.13 1.26 -6.65
CA LYS A 544 34.95 0.52 -6.17
C LYS A 544 33.72 1.42 -6.05
N HIS A 545 33.87 2.62 -5.46
CA HIS A 545 32.78 3.58 -5.34
C HIS A 545 32.32 4.09 -6.70
N PHE A 546 33.25 4.49 -7.55
CA PHE A 546 32.94 5.03 -8.87
C PHE A 546 32.22 4.01 -9.75
N ARG A 547 32.64 2.73 -9.73
CA ARG A 547 31.93 1.64 -10.46
C ARG A 547 30.47 1.50 -10.03
N TYR A 548 30.18 1.66 -8.75
CA TYR A 548 28.81 1.62 -8.25
C TYR A 548 28.02 2.85 -8.69
N VAL A 549 28.56 4.05 -8.45
CA VAL A 549 27.89 5.32 -8.78
C VAL A 549 27.64 5.46 -10.28
N SER A 550 28.57 5.00 -11.12
CA SER A 550 28.44 5.05 -12.58
C SER A 550 27.43 4.08 -13.18
N SER A 551 27.12 2.98 -12.47
CA SER A 551 26.10 2.01 -12.89
C SER A 551 24.72 2.29 -12.29
N HIS A 552 24.65 3.09 -11.22
CA HIS A 552 23.43 3.41 -10.48
C HIS A 552 23.22 4.93 -10.44
N ASP A 553 23.16 5.55 -11.62
CA ASP A 553 22.89 6.97 -11.78
C ASP A 553 21.39 7.29 -11.63
N VAL A 554 21.05 8.58 -11.72
CA VAL A 554 19.66 9.05 -11.62
C VAL A 554 18.78 8.51 -12.77
N ALA A 555 19.35 8.33 -13.97
CA ALA A 555 18.64 7.82 -15.13
C ALA A 555 18.24 6.35 -14.94
N PHE A 556 19.16 5.52 -14.44
CA PHE A 556 18.89 4.13 -14.08
C PHE A 556 17.80 4.04 -13.00
N TRP A 557 17.85 4.89 -11.98
CA TRP A 557 16.82 4.93 -10.94
C TRP A 557 15.43 5.20 -11.52
N ALA A 558 15.31 6.26 -12.33
CA ALA A 558 14.03 6.67 -12.91
C ALA A 558 13.50 5.65 -13.92
N GLY A 559 14.33 5.16 -14.85
CA GLY A 559 13.91 4.17 -15.84
C GLY A 559 13.56 2.81 -15.25
N SER A 560 14.24 2.41 -14.16
CA SER A 560 13.93 1.17 -13.43
C SER A 560 12.62 1.25 -12.68
N PHE A 561 12.32 2.39 -12.04
CA PHE A 561 11.03 2.62 -11.39
C PHE A 561 9.89 2.68 -12.41
N ASP A 562 10.06 3.44 -13.50
CA ASP A 562 9.05 3.61 -14.55
C ASP A 562 8.64 2.27 -15.17
N ARG A 563 9.61 1.44 -15.58
CA ARG A 563 9.35 0.12 -16.17
C ARG A 563 8.56 -0.80 -15.24
N ASP A 564 8.86 -0.77 -13.95
CA ASP A 564 8.15 -1.59 -12.96
C ASP A 564 6.75 -1.03 -12.67
N LEU A 565 6.58 0.29 -12.67
CA LEU A 565 5.27 0.94 -12.57
C LEU A 565 4.38 0.58 -13.78
N GLN A 566 4.92 0.67 -15.00
CA GLN A 566 4.23 0.23 -16.21
C GLN A 566 3.80 -1.24 -16.10
N ARG A 567 4.70 -2.12 -15.66
CA ARG A 567 4.41 -3.54 -15.45
C ARG A 567 3.28 -3.76 -14.44
N ALA A 568 3.28 -3.03 -13.32
CA ALA A 568 2.24 -3.10 -12.31
C ALA A 568 0.86 -2.68 -12.86
N CYS A 569 0.83 -1.70 -13.77
CA CYS A 569 -0.41 -1.13 -14.31
C CYS A 569 -1.01 -1.92 -15.50
N ARG A 570 -0.26 -2.83 -16.14
CA ARG A 570 -0.69 -3.54 -17.37
C ARG A 570 -2.08 -4.19 -17.29
N HIS A 571 -2.45 -4.69 -16.11
CA HIS A 571 -3.70 -5.44 -15.93
C HIS A 571 -4.86 -4.61 -15.37
N HIS A 572 -4.74 -3.28 -15.27
CA HIS A 572 -5.81 -2.42 -14.74
C HIS A 572 -7.10 -2.53 -15.55
N PHE A 573 -7.00 -2.52 -16.88
CA PHE A 573 -8.16 -2.56 -17.77
C PHE A 573 -8.81 -3.95 -17.84
N LEU A 574 -8.07 -5.01 -17.49
CA LEU A 574 -8.58 -6.38 -17.44
C LEU A 574 -9.44 -6.65 -16.20
N LYS A 575 -9.39 -5.78 -15.18
CA LYS A 575 -10.13 -5.96 -13.92
C LYS A 575 -11.30 -4.99 -13.84
N ARG A 576 -12.41 -5.43 -13.24
CA ARG A 576 -13.50 -4.55 -12.82
C ARG A 576 -13.11 -3.87 -11.52
N VAL A 577 -13.29 -2.55 -11.44
CA VAL A 577 -12.75 -1.73 -10.36
C VAL A 577 -13.85 -0.89 -9.73
N TRP A 578 -13.97 -0.96 -8.40
CA TRP A 578 -14.96 -0.22 -7.61
C TRP A 578 -14.28 0.61 -6.53
N GLY A 579 -14.72 1.85 -6.37
CA GLY A 579 -14.32 2.70 -5.25
C GLY A 579 -15.25 2.50 -4.07
N ILE A 580 -14.68 2.24 -2.88
CA ILE A 580 -15.43 2.03 -1.63
C ILE A 580 -14.85 2.91 -0.53
N GLY A 581 -15.72 3.51 0.29
CA GLY A 581 -15.34 4.30 1.47
C GLY A 581 -15.38 5.81 1.25
N PHE A 582 -15.29 6.56 2.35
CA PHE A 582 -15.36 8.02 2.37
C PHE A 582 -14.05 8.63 2.87
N GLY A 583 -13.76 9.87 2.44
CA GLY A 583 -12.57 10.61 2.85
C GLY A 583 -11.26 9.87 2.54
N LEU A 584 -10.35 9.83 3.52
CA LEU A 584 -9.06 9.12 3.42
C LEU A 584 -9.18 7.61 3.68
N GLY A 585 -10.35 7.12 4.09
CA GLY A 585 -10.65 5.68 4.17
C GLY A 585 -11.05 5.07 2.82
N PHE A 586 -11.03 5.87 1.74
CA PHE A 586 -11.31 5.40 0.39
C PHE A 586 -10.30 4.35 -0.07
N ARG A 587 -10.82 3.29 -0.67
CA ARG A 587 -10.06 2.16 -1.20
C ARG A 587 -10.66 1.69 -2.51
N VAL A 588 -9.84 1.02 -3.29
CA VAL A 588 -10.26 0.43 -4.56
C VAL A 588 -10.26 -1.08 -4.46
N VAL A 589 -11.38 -1.68 -4.83
CA VAL A 589 -11.53 -3.14 -4.98
C VAL A 589 -11.41 -3.50 -6.45
N ALA A 590 -10.48 -4.39 -6.77
CA ALA A 590 -10.27 -4.89 -8.13
C ALA A 590 -10.62 -6.38 -8.23
N LEU A 591 -11.56 -6.70 -9.12
CA LEU A 591 -12.15 -8.03 -9.28
C LEU A 591 -11.96 -8.50 -10.71
N GLY A 592 -12.05 -9.82 -10.96
CA GLY A 592 -11.94 -10.38 -12.30
C GLY A 592 -12.99 -9.78 -13.25
N PRO A 593 -12.73 -9.74 -14.58
CA PRO A 593 -13.66 -9.17 -15.55
C PRO A 593 -14.99 -9.94 -15.61
N SER A 594 -14.94 -11.24 -15.29
CA SER A 594 -16.09 -12.14 -15.22
C SER A 594 -16.84 -12.08 -13.89
N PHE A 595 -16.35 -11.33 -12.90
CA PHE A 595 -16.95 -11.22 -11.57
C PHE A 595 -18.25 -10.41 -11.63
N ARG A 596 -19.38 -11.06 -11.33
CA ARG A 596 -20.72 -10.45 -11.42
C ARG A 596 -21.66 -10.98 -10.34
N LYS A 597 -22.66 -10.18 -9.96
CA LYS A 597 -23.72 -10.65 -9.06
C LYS A 597 -24.45 -11.81 -9.72
N LEU A 598 -24.71 -12.89 -8.97
CA LEU A 598 -25.51 -13.99 -9.47
C LEU A 598 -26.99 -13.59 -9.45
N SER A 599 -27.64 -13.60 -10.61
CA SER A 599 -29.10 -13.48 -10.70
C SER A 599 -29.73 -14.84 -10.46
N VAL A 600 -30.78 -14.87 -9.62
CA VAL A 600 -31.55 -16.08 -9.33
C VAL A 600 -32.23 -16.60 -10.60
N GLU A 601 -32.73 -15.71 -11.45
CA GLU A 601 -33.37 -16.06 -12.72
C GLU A 601 -32.39 -16.78 -13.67
N HIS A 602 -31.15 -16.28 -13.75
CA HIS A 602 -30.13 -16.85 -14.61
C HIS A 602 -29.77 -18.28 -14.17
N ILE A 603 -29.42 -18.49 -12.89
CA ILE A 603 -29.06 -19.82 -12.40
C ILE A 603 -30.25 -20.79 -12.49
N VAL A 604 -31.47 -20.35 -12.16
CA VAL A 604 -32.68 -21.16 -12.27
C VAL A 604 -32.96 -21.57 -13.72
N SER A 605 -32.75 -20.67 -14.68
CA SER A 605 -32.98 -20.96 -16.11
C SER A 605 -32.05 -22.07 -16.64
N VAL A 606 -30.79 -22.07 -16.20
CA VAL A 606 -29.80 -23.09 -16.56
C VAL A 606 -30.08 -24.38 -15.80
N TYR A 607 -30.37 -24.27 -14.51
CA TYR A 607 -30.72 -25.40 -13.65
C TYR A 607 -31.89 -26.22 -14.21
N ARG A 608 -32.92 -25.59 -14.78
CA ARG A 608 -34.05 -26.31 -15.42
C ARG A 608 -33.65 -27.16 -16.62
N LYS A 609 -32.60 -26.77 -17.35
CA LYS A 609 -32.16 -27.44 -18.59
C LYS A 609 -31.18 -28.60 -18.32
N THR A 610 -30.57 -28.64 -17.13
CA THR A 610 -29.53 -29.60 -16.77
C THR A 610 -30.11 -30.85 -16.10
N THR A 611 -29.37 -31.95 -16.20
CA THR A 611 -29.84 -33.30 -15.83
C THR A 611 -28.98 -33.99 -14.77
N SER A 612 -27.75 -33.52 -14.54
CA SER A 612 -26.77 -34.07 -13.61
C SER A 612 -26.08 -32.94 -12.84
N ARG A 613 -26.61 -32.62 -11.65
CA ARG A 613 -26.32 -31.35 -10.96
C ARG A 613 -25.56 -31.58 -9.65
N LEU A 614 -24.42 -30.92 -9.49
CA LEU A 614 -23.62 -30.93 -8.26
C LEU A 614 -23.76 -29.60 -7.52
N LEU A 615 -24.25 -29.64 -6.28
CA LEU A 615 -24.38 -28.48 -5.39
C LEU A 615 -23.39 -28.62 -4.21
N LEU A 616 -22.44 -27.71 -4.11
CA LEU A 616 -21.40 -27.65 -3.08
C LEU A 616 -21.64 -26.41 -2.22
N LEU A 617 -22.01 -26.61 -0.96
CA LEU A 617 -22.38 -25.51 -0.06
C LEU A 617 -21.47 -25.51 1.16
N ASP A 618 -20.81 -24.39 1.42
CA ASP A 618 -20.24 -24.15 2.74
C ASP A 618 -21.35 -23.83 3.76
N TYR A 619 -21.10 -24.15 5.02
CA TYR A 619 -22.08 -23.93 6.09
C TYR A 619 -21.86 -22.59 6.83
N ASP A 620 -20.67 -22.38 7.37
CA ASP A 620 -20.36 -21.33 8.35
C ASP A 620 -20.06 -20.01 7.63
N GLY A 621 -20.93 -19.01 7.79
CA GLY A 621 -20.81 -17.73 7.10
C GLY A 621 -21.41 -17.69 5.70
N THR A 622 -21.74 -18.86 5.15
CA THR A 622 -22.40 -19.02 3.85
C THR A 622 -23.91 -19.26 3.97
N ILE A 623 -24.33 -20.34 4.64
CA ILE A 623 -25.74 -20.64 4.92
C ILE A 623 -26.16 -20.04 6.25
N LEU A 624 -25.28 -20.12 7.26
CA LEU A 624 -25.50 -19.53 8.57
C LEU A 624 -24.72 -18.20 8.66
N PRO A 625 -25.35 -17.06 8.96
CA PRO A 625 -24.61 -15.81 9.15
C PRO A 625 -23.57 -15.92 10.28
N GLN A 626 -22.36 -15.41 10.05
CA GLN A 626 -21.25 -15.48 11.03
C GLN A 626 -21.60 -14.86 12.40
N ALA A 627 -22.52 -13.89 12.44
CA ALA A 627 -22.93 -13.20 13.66
C ALA A 627 -24.08 -13.89 14.43
N SER A 628 -24.43 -15.14 14.09
CA SER A 628 -25.54 -15.86 14.72
C SER A 628 -25.15 -16.36 16.12
N ALA A 629 -25.93 -16.00 17.13
CA ALA A 629 -25.73 -16.45 18.52
C ALA A 629 -25.92 -17.97 18.68
N SER A 630 -26.78 -18.58 17.87
CA SER A 630 -26.93 -20.03 17.76
C SER A 630 -26.17 -20.54 16.54
N LYS A 631 -25.34 -21.56 16.76
CA LYS A 631 -24.55 -22.23 15.71
C LYS A 631 -25.30 -23.37 15.02
N ALA A 632 -26.54 -23.66 15.43
CA ALA A 632 -27.38 -24.72 14.86
C ALA A 632 -28.21 -24.20 13.67
N PRO A 633 -28.53 -25.05 12.67
CA PRO A 633 -29.35 -24.64 11.54
C PRO A 633 -30.80 -24.41 11.96
N GLY A 634 -31.45 -23.41 11.37
CA GLY A 634 -32.90 -23.20 11.52
C GLY A 634 -33.72 -24.24 10.74
N GLU A 635 -34.98 -24.44 11.12
CA GLU A 635 -35.90 -25.38 10.46
C GLU A 635 -36.07 -25.09 8.96
N GLU A 636 -36.05 -23.82 8.58
CA GLU A 636 -36.12 -23.38 7.18
C GLU A 636 -34.97 -23.97 6.34
N VAL A 637 -33.74 -23.96 6.86
CA VAL A 637 -32.55 -24.49 6.17
C VAL A 637 -32.65 -26.00 6.02
N ILE A 638 -33.09 -26.71 7.06
CA ILE A 638 -33.26 -28.17 7.03
C ILE A 638 -34.33 -28.56 6.00
N SER A 639 -35.47 -27.86 5.98
CA SER A 639 -36.54 -28.08 4.99
C SER A 639 -36.06 -27.82 3.56
N LEU A 640 -35.27 -26.77 3.37
CA LEU A 640 -34.71 -26.39 2.07
C LEU A 640 -33.74 -27.44 1.53
N LEU A 641 -32.80 -27.89 2.36
CA LEU A 641 -31.84 -28.94 1.99
C LEU A 641 -32.56 -30.26 1.71
N SER A 642 -33.54 -30.63 2.53
CA SER A 642 -34.36 -31.83 2.31
C SER A 642 -35.10 -31.78 0.97
N SER A 643 -35.62 -30.61 0.60
CA SER A 643 -36.30 -30.41 -0.68
C SER A 643 -35.33 -30.48 -1.88
N LEU A 644 -34.11 -29.96 -1.75
CA LEU A 644 -33.07 -30.08 -2.78
C LEU A 644 -32.58 -31.53 -2.95
N CYS A 645 -32.38 -32.25 -1.85
CA CYS A 645 -31.96 -33.65 -1.83
C CYS A 645 -33.04 -34.63 -2.30
N SER A 646 -34.31 -34.20 -2.32
CA SER A 646 -35.44 -34.99 -2.85
C SER A 646 -35.45 -35.09 -4.38
N ASP A 647 -34.77 -34.18 -5.09
CA ASP A 647 -34.63 -34.24 -6.55
C ASP A 647 -33.54 -35.26 -6.93
N PRO A 648 -33.87 -36.36 -7.64
CA PRO A 648 -32.90 -37.38 -8.01
C PRO A 648 -31.84 -36.91 -9.03
N LYS A 649 -32.00 -35.71 -9.61
CA LYS A 649 -30.99 -35.08 -10.49
C LYS A 649 -29.92 -34.30 -9.71
N ASN A 650 -30.16 -34.04 -8.42
CA ASN A 650 -29.24 -33.28 -7.57
C ASN A 650 -28.34 -34.20 -6.75
N VAL A 651 -27.07 -33.83 -6.69
CA VAL A 651 -26.10 -34.33 -5.73
C VAL A 651 -25.71 -33.13 -4.87
N VAL A 652 -26.13 -33.13 -3.60
CA VAL A 652 -25.92 -32.01 -2.68
C VAL A 652 -24.89 -32.38 -1.63
N PHE A 653 -23.88 -31.53 -1.46
CA PHE A 653 -22.81 -31.68 -0.49
C PHE A 653 -22.66 -30.43 0.37
N LEU A 654 -22.67 -30.64 1.68
CA LEU A 654 -22.29 -29.64 2.66
C LEU A 654 -20.80 -29.81 3.00
N VAL A 655 -19.98 -28.78 2.76
CA VAL A 655 -18.53 -28.80 3.01
C VAL A 655 -18.20 -27.82 4.12
N SER A 656 -17.95 -28.31 5.34
CA SER A 656 -17.74 -27.46 6.53
C SER A 656 -16.40 -27.76 7.21
N GLY A 657 -15.86 -26.75 7.89
CA GLY A 657 -14.73 -26.88 8.80
C GLY A 657 -15.08 -27.46 10.18
N ARG A 658 -16.37 -27.70 10.47
CA ARG A 658 -16.85 -28.22 11.76
C ARG A 658 -16.58 -29.70 11.95
N GLY A 659 -16.57 -30.12 13.21
CA GLY A 659 -16.46 -31.53 13.60
C GLY A 659 -17.66 -32.37 13.15
N ARG A 660 -17.40 -33.67 12.92
CA ARG A 660 -18.40 -34.61 12.39
C ARG A 660 -19.62 -34.82 13.30
N HIS A 661 -19.44 -34.75 14.62
CA HIS A 661 -20.51 -34.99 15.60
C HIS A 661 -21.61 -33.94 15.48
N SER A 662 -21.25 -32.66 15.56
CA SER A 662 -22.21 -31.55 15.43
C SER A 662 -22.97 -31.60 14.10
N LEU A 663 -22.27 -31.88 13.00
CA LEU A 663 -22.90 -31.98 11.67
C LEU A 663 -23.81 -33.21 11.54
N SER A 664 -23.46 -34.33 12.19
CA SER A 664 -24.31 -35.52 12.24
C SER A 664 -25.61 -35.27 13.00
N ASP A 665 -25.53 -34.57 14.13
CA ASP A 665 -26.69 -34.28 14.97
C ASP A 665 -27.65 -33.32 14.27
N TRP A 666 -27.12 -32.30 13.59
CA TRP A 666 -27.94 -31.26 12.94
C TRP A 666 -28.57 -31.70 11.62
N PHE A 667 -27.82 -32.44 10.80
CA PHE A 667 -28.23 -32.80 9.44
C PHE A 667 -28.51 -34.30 9.29
N GLY A 668 -28.53 -35.06 10.38
CA GLY A 668 -28.84 -36.49 10.36
C GLY A 668 -30.27 -36.81 9.93
N THR A 669 -31.19 -35.84 9.96
CA THR A 669 -32.58 -35.98 9.50
C THR A 669 -32.76 -35.74 8.00
N VAL A 670 -31.77 -35.17 7.32
CA VAL A 670 -31.84 -34.86 5.89
C VAL A 670 -31.36 -36.07 5.09
N GLU A 671 -32.30 -36.78 4.46
CA GLU A 671 -31.97 -37.89 3.58
C GLU A 671 -31.24 -37.40 2.32
N ASN A 672 -30.27 -38.19 1.84
CA ASN A 672 -29.50 -38.00 0.60
C ASN A 672 -28.55 -36.78 0.59
N LEU A 673 -28.21 -36.23 1.77
CA LEU A 673 -27.22 -35.16 1.90
C LEU A 673 -25.81 -35.71 2.13
N GLY A 674 -24.89 -35.39 1.22
CA GLY A 674 -23.45 -35.61 1.42
C GLY A 674 -22.90 -34.60 2.41
N ILE A 675 -22.12 -35.06 3.39
CA ILE A 675 -21.50 -34.17 4.39
C ILE A 675 -19.99 -34.38 4.41
N SER A 676 -19.26 -33.28 4.33
CA SER A 676 -17.83 -33.23 4.50
C SER A 676 -17.51 -32.39 5.74
N ALA A 677 -16.91 -33.03 6.73
CA ALA A 677 -16.51 -32.43 8.00
C ALA A 677 -14.99 -32.21 8.04
N GLU A 678 -14.56 -31.28 8.88
CA GLU A 678 -13.15 -30.92 9.10
C GLU A 678 -12.39 -30.68 7.78
N HIS A 679 -12.97 -29.84 6.90
CA HIS A 679 -12.40 -29.45 5.61
C HIS A 679 -12.13 -30.62 4.64
N GLY A 680 -12.82 -31.75 4.81
CA GLY A 680 -12.65 -32.91 3.93
C GLY A 680 -12.11 -34.15 4.59
N PHE A 681 -11.62 -34.09 5.83
CA PHE A 681 -11.02 -35.26 6.47
C PHE A 681 -12.02 -36.41 6.60
N PHE A 682 -13.22 -36.09 7.08
CA PHE A 682 -14.34 -37.03 7.18
C PHE A 682 -15.37 -36.72 6.12
N MET A 683 -15.81 -37.75 5.40
CA MET A 683 -16.87 -37.66 4.41
C MET A 683 -17.93 -38.70 4.68
N ARG A 684 -19.19 -38.29 4.60
CA ARG A 684 -20.35 -39.17 4.64
C ARG A 684 -20.98 -39.17 3.26
N HIS A 685 -20.68 -40.20 2.47
CA HIS A 685 -21.19 -40.43 1.12
C HIS A 685 -21.16 -41.94 0.80
N LEU A 686 -21.83 -42.38 -0.29
CA LEU A 686 -21.75 -43.75 -0.80
C LEU A 686 -20.30 -44.16 -1.02
N SER A 687 -19.94 -45.34 -0.50
CA SER A 687 -18.73 -46.04 -0.90
C SER A 687 -18.63 -46.12 -2.43
N ILE A 688 -17.46 -45.77 -2.94
CA ILE A 688 -17.06 -45.72 -4.36
C ILE A 688 -17.46 -47.00 -5.15
N TYR A 689 -17.73 -48.12 -4.47
CA TYR A 689 -18.12 -49.39 -5.07
C TYR A 689 -19.55 -49.46 -5.63
N PHE A 690 -20.47 -48.55 -5.29
CA PHE A 690 -21.90 -48.69 -5.67
C PHE A 690 -22.36 -47.80 -6.85
N LEU A 691 -21.54 -46.85 -7.32
CA LEU A 691 -21.85 -46.05 -8.52
C LEU A 691 -21.80 -46.86 -9.83
N GLY A 692 -21.28 -48.10 -9.79
CA GLY A 692 -21.24 -49.04 -10.92
C GLY A 692 -22.34 -50.12 -10.95
N ILE A 693 -23.12 -50.32 -9.87
CA ILE A 693 -24.13 -51.39 -9.80
C ILE A 693 -25.53 -50.77 -9.67
N LYS A 694 -26.04 -50.24 -10.78
CA LYS A 694 -27.48 -49.94 -10.95
C LYS A 694 -28.28 -51.13 -11.49
N GLN A 695 -27.80 -52.35 -11.30
CA GLN A 695 -28.44 -53.57 -11.83
C GLN A 695 -29.25 -54.37 -10.81
N CYS A 696 -29.20 -54.04 -9.53
CA CYS A 696 -30.05 -54.67 -8.51
C CYS A 696 -31.00 -53.63 -7.95
N GLY A 697 -32.30 -53.76 -8.26
CA GLY A 697 -33.37 -52.85 -7.87
C GLY A 697 -33.65 -52.84 -6.37
N ILE A 698 -32.77 -52.23 -5.59
CA ILE A 698 -32.98 -51.91 -4.18
C ILE A 698 -33.04 -50.38 -4.06
N ASP A 699 -34.18 -49.86 -3.59
CA ASP A 699 -34.37 -48.45 -3.24
C ASP A 699 -33.54 -48.12 -1.99
N CYS A 700 -32.29 -47.68 -2.18
CA CYS A 700 -31.45 -47.21 -1.08
C CYS A 700 -31.78 -45.74 -0.77
N ARG A 701 -32.61 -45.51 0.26
CA ARG A 701 -32.78 -44.20 0.89
C ARG A 701 -31.68 -43.99 1.94
N TRP A 702 -31.20 -42.76 2.09
CA TRP A 702 -29.94 -42.45 2.74
C TRP A 702 -30.25 -41.80 4.09
N GLY A 703 -29.78 -42.34 5.22
CA GLY A 703 -30.19 -41.88 6.55
C GLY A 703 -29.05 -41.83 7.58
N ARG A 704 -29.42 -41.67 8.86
CA ARG A 704 -28.50 -41.56 10.03
C ARG A 704 -27.44 -42.65 10.12
N ASP A 705 -27.70 -43.84 9.56
CA ASP A 705 -26.87 -45.03 9.75
C ASP A 705 -25.73 -45.20 8.72
N THR A 706 -25.47 -44.18 7.88
CA THR A 706 -24.39 -44.22 6.88
C THR A 706 -23.01 -44.02 7.53
N GLN A 707 -22.06 -44.94 7.31
CA GLN A 707 -20.70 -44.85 7.87
C GLN A 707 -19.88 -43.69 7.29
N TRP A 708 -19.03 -43.08 8.11
CA TRP A 708 -18.10 -42.04 7.72
C TRP A 708 -16.83 -42.64 7.10
N GLU A 709 -16.42 -42.14 5.94
CA GLU A 709 -15.15 -42.46 5.29
C GLU A 709 -14.11 -41.38 5.61
N THR A 710 -12.85 -41.80 5.76
CA THR A 710 -11.70 -40.90 5.99
C THR A 710 -10.87 -40.75 4.72
N CYS A 711 -10.44 -39.52 4.39
CA CYS A 711 -9.57 -39.24 3.23
C CYS A 711 -8.27 -40.06 3.22
N SER A 712 -7.74 -40.41 4.39
CA SER A 712 -6.57 -41.29 4.52
C SER A 712 -6.70 -42.12 5.80
N PRO A 713 -6.75 -43.46 5.72
CA PRO A 713 -6.85 -44.33 6.89
C PRO A 713 -5.56 -44.43 7.72
N ALA A 714 -4.46 -43.82 7.26
CA ALA A 714 -3.12 -43.94 7.85
C ALA A 714 -2.51 -42.56 8.22
N VAL A 715 -3.31 -41.64 8.78
CA VAL A 715 -2.79 -40.38 9.32
C VAL A 715 -2.42 -40.58 10.79
N ASP A 716 -1.16 -40.36 11.10
CA ASP A 716 -0.65 -40.33 12.45
C ASP A 716 -1.05 -39.01 13.13
N PHE A 717 -1.67 -39.08 14.31
CA PHE A 717 -2.10 -37.91 15.08
C PHE A 717 -1.16 -37.57 16.24
N ARG A 718 0.00 -38.24 16.37
CA ARG A 718 1.01 -37.92 17.40
C ARG A 718 1.49 -36.47 17.35
N TRP A 719 1.42 -35.82 16.19
CA TRP A 719 1.72 -34.40 16.08
C TRP A 719 0.83 -33.51 16.96
N MET A 720 -0.40 -33.93 17.27
CA MET A 720 -1.29 -33.17 18.17
C MET A 720 -0.71 -33.05 19.58
N GLU A 721 0.02 -34.06 20.05
CA GLU A 721 0.69 -34.06 21.34
C GLU A 721 1.89 -33.08 21.36
N MET A 722 2.45 -32.76 20.19
CA MET A 722 3.48 -31.73 20.04
C MET A 722 2.90 -30.32 19.93
N VAL A 723 1.75 -30.17 19.27
CA VAL A 723 1.08 -28.88 19.03
C VAL A 723 0.37 -28.35 20.26
N GLU A 724 -0.33 -29.22 21.00
CA GLU A 724 -1.16 -28.80 22.13
C GLU A 724 -0.37 -28.05 23.22
N PRO A 725 0.82 -28.49 23.66
CA PRO A 725 1.63 -27.74 24.61
C PRO A 725 2.03 -26.35 24.12
N VAL A 726 2.37 -26.22 22.82
CA VAL A 726 2.72 -24.93 22.21
C VAL A 726 1.51 -24.01 22.23
N MET A 727 0.36 -24.46 21.71
CA MET A 727 -0.87 -23.65 21.73
C MET A 727 -1.30 -23.28 23.15
N ARG A 728 -1.08 -24.14 24.14
CA ARG A 728 -1.42 -23.89 25.54
C ARG A 728 -0.66 -22.71 26.12
N VAL A 729 0.63 -22.57 25.80
CA VAL A 729 1.41 -21.38 26.20
C VAL A 729 0.79 -20.10 25.64
N TYR A 730 0.35 -20.10 24.38
CA TYR A 730 -0.31 -18.94 23.77
C TYR A 730 -1.71 -18.70 24.35
N ALA A 731 -2.45 -19.76 24.69
CA ALA A 731 -3.75 -19.66 25.34
C ALA A 731 -3.65 -19.05 26.75
N GLU A 732 -2.65 -19.45 27.54
CA GLU A 732 -2.42 -18.94 28.89
C GLU A 732 -1.88 -17.50 28.90
N THR A 733 -1.10 -17.12 27.88
CA THR A 733 -0.51 -15.77 27.76
C THR A 733 -1.41 -14.77 27.05
N THR A 734 -2.51 -15.22 26.44
CA THR A 734 -3.43 -14.39 25.66
C THR A 734 -4.84 -14.47 26.24
N ASP A 735 -5.20 -13.48 27.05
CA ASP A 735 -6.55 -13.38 27.62
C ASP A 735 -7.62 -13.33 26.51
N GLY A 736 -8.74 -14.04 26.72
CA GLY A 736 -9.80 -14.20 25.72
C GLY A 736 -9.46 -15.18 24.58
N SER A 737 -8.44 -16.02 24.71
CA SER A 737 -8.11 -17.08 23.76
C SER A 737 -8.29 -18.49 24.34
N TRP A 738 -8.55 -19.47 23.49
CA TRP A 738 -8.73 -20.87 23.90
C TRP A 738 -8.41 -21.84 22.76
N ILE A 739 -8.32 -23.12 23.11
CA ILE A 739 -8.02 -24.20 22.18
C ILE A 739 -9.28 -25.05 22.00
N GLU A 740 -9.64 -25.30 20.75
CA GLU A 740 -10.62 -26.29 20.34
C GLU A 740 -9.88 -27.51 19.77
N ARG A 741 -10.06 -28.66 20.42
CA ARG A 741 -9.54 -29.95 19.94
C ARG A 741 -10.61 -30.65 19.12
N LYS A 742 -10.35 -30.80 17.82
CA LYS A 742 -11.14 -31.62 16.89
C LYS A 742 -10.51 -33.00 16.77
N GLU A 743 -11.13 -33.90 16.00
CA GLU A 743 -10.61 -35.26 15.84
C GLU A 743 -9.40 -35.32 14.90
N SER A 744 -9.37 -34.49 13.86
CA SER A 744 -8.24 -34.41 12.92
C SER A 744 -7.46 -33.09 12.96
N ALA A 745 -7.93 -32.08 13.71
CA ALA A 745 -7.31 -30.76 13.75
C ALA A 745 -7.26 -30.15 15.17
N LEU A 746 -6.33 -29.23 15.39
CA LEU A 746 -6.25 -28.37 16.58
C LEU A 746 -6.42 -26.92 16.15
N VAL A 747 -7.32 -26.20 16.83
CA VAL A 747 -7.63 -24.79 16.50
C VAL A 747 -7.44 -23.93 17.73
N TRP A 748 -6.60 -22.91 17.63
CA TRP A 748 -6.50 -21.85 18.63
C TRP A 748 -7.38 -20.67 18.20
N HIS A 749 -8.31 -20.27 19.06
CA HIS A 749 -9.25 -19.17 18.85
C HIS A 749 -8.81 -17.95 19.64
N HIS A 750 -8.91 -16.77 19.02
CA HIS A 750 -8.52 -15.51 19.63
C HIS A 750 -9.50 -14.37 19.36
N HIS A 751 -10.78 -14.70 19.13
CA HIS A 751 -11.77 -13.69 18.77
C HIS A 751 -12.20 -12.80 19.95
N ASP A 752 -12.19 -13.33 21.18
CA ASP A 752 -12.48 -12.56 22.38
C ASP A 752 -11.22 -11.86 22.95
N ALA A 753 -10.04 -12.16 22.40
CA ALA A 753 -8.81 -11.49 22.75
C ALA A 753 -8.77 -10.06 22.19
N ASN A 754 -7.94 -9.19 22.80
CA ASN A 754 -7.67 -7.87 22.23
C ASN A 754 -7.25 -8.01 20.75
N PRO A 755 -7.91 -7.34 19.78
CA PRO A 755 -7.70 -7.61 18.36
C PRO A 755 -6.25 -7.46 17.89
N ASP A 756 -5.56 -6.44 18.40
CA ASP A 756 -4.16 -6.17 18.04
C ASP A 756 -3.22 -7.20 18.68
N PHE A 757 -3.44 -7.53 19.95
CA PHE A 757 -2.61 -8.48 20.68
C PHE A 757 -2.85 -9.92 20.19
N GLY A 758 -4.10 -10.35 20.08
CA GLY A 758 -4.49 -11.66 19.57
C GLY A 758 -4.01 -11.89 18.13
N SER A 759 -4.09 -10.87 17.25
CA SER A 759 -3.54 -10.95 15.88
C SER A 759 -2.00 -11.12 15.86
N ARG A 760 -1.27 -10.49 16.79
CA ARG A 760 0.18 -10.67 16.93
C ARG A 760 0.52 -12.04 17.47
N GLN A 761 -0.15 -12.48 18.54
CA GLN A 761 0.01 -13.81 19.13
C GLN A 761 -0.31 -14.91 18.12
N ALA A 762 -1.35 -14.72 17.28
CA ALA A 762 -1.68 -15.64 16.18
C ALA A 762 -0.53 -15.78 15.18
N LYS A 763 0.16 -14.68 14.86
CA LYS A 763 1.28 -14.69 13.94
C LYS A 763 2.50 -15.38 14.54
N GLU A 764 2.81 -15.08 15.79
CA GLU A 764 3.91 -15.71 16.50
C GLU A 764 3.66 -17.22 16.69
N LEU A 765 2.44 -17.59 17.06
CA LEU A 765 2.00 -18.98 17.14
C LEU A 765 2.11 -19.69 15.79
N LEU A 766 1.73 -19.04 14.68
CA LEU A 766 1.90 -19.58 13.32
C LEU A 766 3.37 -19.86 13.03
N ASP A 767 4.25 -18.86 13.20
CA ASP A 767 5.68 -18.99 12.92
C ASP A 767 6.34 -20.07 13.81
N HIS A 768 5.95 -20.14 15.09
CA HIS A 768 6.42 -21.13 16.04
C HIS A 768 5.98 -22.55 15.64
N LEU A 769 4.69 -22.75 15.34
CA LEU A 769 4.17 -24.04 14.91
C LEU A 769 4.76 -24.48 13.56
N GLU A 770 4.92 -23.58 12.60
CA GLU A 770 5.57 -23.89 11.33
C GLU A 770 7.02 -24.36 11.54
N SER A 771 7.75 -23.76 12.49
CA SER A 771 9.11 -24.16 12.83
C SER A 771 9.18 -25.51 13.58
N VAL A 772 8.21 -25.81 14.44
CA VAL A 772 8.19 -27.07 15.21
C VAL A 772 7.75 -28.24 14.32
N LEU A 773 6.85 -28.00 13.37
CA LEU A 773 6.20 -29.02 12.55
C LEU A 773 6.82 -29.21 11.16
N VAL A 774 8.04 -28.70 10.92
CA VAL A 774 8.72 -28.76 9.60
C VAL A 774 8.79 -30.20 9.03
N ASN A 775 8.97 -31.19 9.90
CA ASN A 775 9.13 -32.60 9.51
C ASN A 775 7.83 -33.40 9.62
N GLU A 776 6.73 -32.78 10.05
CA GLU A 776 5.44 -33.44 10.22
C GLU A 776 4.56 -33.25 8.99
N ALA A 777 3.73 -34.24 8.68
CA ALA A 777 2.81 -34.19 7.54
C ALA A 777 1.56 -33.34 7.85
N VAL A 778 1.75 -32.11 8.30
CA VAL A 778 0.71 -31.17 8.74
C VAL A 778 0.91 -29.80 8.14
N VAL A 779 -0.17 -29.03 8.10
CA VAL A 779 -0.19 -27.65 7.60
C VAL A 779 -0.78 -26.76 8.68
N VAL A 780 -0.04 -25.72 9.05
CA VAL A 780 -0.54 -24.65 9.90
C VAL A 780 -1.16 -23.57 9.01
N LYS A 781 -2.41 -23.20 9.28
CA LYS A 781 -3.11 -22.15 8.56
C LYS A 781 -3.68 -21.12 9.54
N ARG A 782 -3.45 -19.85 9.23
CA ARG A 782 -4.12 -18.74 9.91
C ARG A 782 -5.43 -18.40 9.21
N GLY A 783 -6.51 -18.37 9.98
CA GLY A 783 -7.84 -17.94 9.56
C GLY A 783 -8.25 -16.61 10.21
N HIS A 784 -9.51 -16.23 10.06
CA HIS A 784 -10.07 -15.06 10.73
C HIS A 784 -10.28 -15.39 12.21
N HIS A 785 -9.53 -14.72 13.09
CA HIS A 785 -9.50 -14.97 14.54
C HIS A 785 -9.05 -16.38 14.99
N ILE A 786 -8.42 -17.16 14.11
CA ILE A 786 -8.00 -18.53 14.42
C ILE A 786 -6.62 -18.88 13.86
N VAL A 787 -5.94 -19.82 14.51
CA VAL A 787 -4.80 -20.57 13.98
C VAL A 787 -5.14 -22.05 14.04
N GLU A 788 -5.21 -22.71 12.89
CA GLU A 788 -5.59 -24.12 12.75
C GLU A 788 -4.38 -24.94 12.27
N VAL A 789 -4.11 -26.07 12.93
CA VAL A 789 -3.21 -27.12 12.45
C VAL A 789 -4.03 -28.31 12.00
N LYS A 790 -3.79 -28.77 10.77
CA LYS A 790 -4.48 -29.93 10.19
C LYS A 790 -3.54 -30.78 9.32
N PRO A 791 -3.90 -32.02 8.98
CA PRO A 791 -3.06 -32.90 8.18
C PRO A 791 -2.85 -32.36 6.77
N GLN A 792 -1.66 -32.60 6.22
CA GLN A 792 -1.34 -32.25 4.85
C GLN A 792 -2.23 -33.04 3.87
N GLY A 793 -2.68 -32.37 2.81
CA GLY A 793 -3.57 -32.98 1.81
C GLY A 793 -5.06 -32.89 2.14
N VAL A 794 -5.44 -32.32 3.28
CA VAL A 794 -6.84 -32.06 3.66
C VAL A 794 -7.22 -30.61 3.29
N SER A 795 -8.10 -30.45 2.31
CA SER A 795 -8.69 -29.15 1.96
C SER A 795 -10.06 -29.32 1.32
N LYS A 796 -10.89 -28.27 1.42
CA LYS A 796 -12.20 -28.23 0.74
C LYS A 796 -12.03 -28.43 -0.78
N GLY A 797 -10.95 -27.93 -1.38
CA GLY A 797 -10.62 -28.17 -2.79
C GLY A 797 -10.36 -29.64 -3.15
N LYS A 798 -9.70 -30.40 -2.27
CA LYS A 798 -9.47 -31.85 -2.47
C LYS A 798 -10.75 -32.66 -2.42
N VAL A 799 -11.72 -32.26 -1.58
CA VAL A 799 -13.06 -32.84 -1.57
C VAL A 799 -13.71 -32.68 -2.94
N VAL A 800 -13.65 -31.46 -3.51
CA VAL A 800 -14.20 -31.21 -4.84
C VAL A 800 -13.52 -32.07 -5.91
N GLU A 801 -12.20 -32.17 -5.91
CA GLU A 801 -11.46 -33.01 -6.85
C GLU A 801 -11.88 -34.48 -6.76
N GLY A 802 -12.01 -35.01 -5.55
CA GLY A 802 -12.45 -36.39 -5.29
C GLY A 802 -13.88 -36.65 -5.76
N LEU A 803 -14.81 -35.73 -5.44
CA LEU A 803 -16.22 -35.85 -5.84
C LEU A 803 -16.40 -35.78 -7.35
N VAL A 804 -15.74 -34.83 -8.01
CA VAL A 804 -15.78 -34.69 -9.47
C VAL A 804 -15.21 -35.94 -10.14
N ALA A 805 -14.10 -36.49 -9.62
CA ALA A 805 -13.52 -37.73 -10.14
C ALA A 805 -14.46 -38.93 -9.94
N ALA A 806 -15.06 -39.08 -8.75
CA ALA A 806 -15.98 -40.18 -8.43
C ALA A 806 -17.23 -40.18 -9.33
N ILE A 807 -17.82 -39.01 -9.57
CA ILE A 807 -18.97 -38.86 -10.47
C ILE A 807 -18.59 -39.18 -11.92
N ALA A 808 -17.39 -38.75 -12.36
CA ALA A 808 -16.89 -39.06 -13.70
C ALA A 808 -16.70 -40.58 -13.93
N THR A 809 -16.20 -41.31 -12.92
CA THR A 809 -16.09 -42.78 -12.98
C THR A 809 -17.44 -43.51 -12.97
N GLY A 810 -18.50 -42.90 -12.42
CA GLY A 810 -19.85 -43.46 -12.36
C GLY A 810 -20.66 -43.37 -13.68
N GLY A 811 -20.03 -42.93 -14.78
CA GLY A 811 -20.62 -42.95 -16.13
C GLY A 811 -21.65 -41.86 -16.44
N LYS A 812 -21.88 -40.89 -15.53
CA LYS A 812 -22.73 -39.72 -15.79
C LYS A 812 -21.92 -38.42 -15.68
N PRO A 813 -21.67 -37.71 -16.80
CA PRO A 813 -21.01 -36.41 -16.75
C PRO A 813 -21.85 -35.39 -15.96
N VAL A 814 -21.22 -34.60 -15.10
CA VAL A 814 -21.86 -33.44 -14.45
C VAL A 814 -22.03 -32.33 -15.50
N ASP A 815 -23.25 -31.84 -15.67
CA ASP A 815 -23.57 -30.74 -16.61
C ASP A 815 -23.84 -29.40 -15.89
N PHE A 816 -23.94 -29.42 -14.56
CA PHE A 816 -24.15 -28.23 -13.72
C PHE A 816 -23.38 -28.32 -12.39
N ILE A 817 -22.62 -27.27 -12.05
CA ILE A 817 -21.96 -27.13 -10.74
C ILE A 817 -22.33 -25.79 -10.11
N PHE A 818 -22.89 -25.82 -8.91
CA PHE A 818 -23.07 -24.64 -8.06
C PHE A 818 -22.21 -24.79 -6.81
N CYS A 819 -21.31 -23.83 -6.57
CA CYS A 819 -20.44 -23.83 -5.40
C CYS A 819 -20.52 -22.48 -4.71
N VAL A 820 -20.81 -22.46 -3.41
CA VAL A 820 -20.91 -21.22 -2.61
C VAL A 820 -20.06 -21.32 -1.36
N GLY A 821 -19.32 -20.25 -1.07
CA GLY A 821 -18.50 -20.11 0.13
C GLY A 821 -18.27 -18.64 0.51
N ASP A 822 -17.82 -18.38 1.73
CA ASP A 822 -17.56 -17.04 2.25
C ASP A 822 -16.12 -16.84 2.70
N ASP A 823 -15.36 -17.87 3.06
CA ASP A 823 -14.08 -17.66 3.71
C ASP A 823 -12.87 -17.97 2.81
N ARG A 824 -11.67 -17.80 3.37
CA ARG A 824 -10.42 -18.09 2.65
C ARG A 824 -10.26 -19.59 2.35
N SER A 825 -10.87 -20.48 3.14
CA SER A 825 -10.80 -21.92 2.91
C SER A 825 -11.62 -22.36 1.71
N ASP A 826 -12.65 -21.58 1.34
CA ASP A 826 -13.50 -21.82 0.17
C ASP A 826 -12.83 -21.47 -1.16
N GLU A 827 -11.81 -20.59 -1.12
CA GLU A 827 -10.98 -20.27 -2.29
C GLU A 827 -10.26 -21.49 -2.88
N ASP A 828 -10.00 -22.51 -2.05
CA ASP A 828 -9.46 -23.80 -2.49
C ASP A 828 -10.52 -24.57 -3.31
N MET A 829 -11.82 -24.48 -2.97
CA MET A 829 -12.91 -25.08 -3.77
C MET A 829 -13.01 -24.40 -5.13
N PHE A 830 -13.03 -23.07 -5.17
CA PHE A 830 -13.14 -22.33 -6.42
C PHE A 830 -11.96 -22.58 -7.37
N GLU A 831 -10.74 -22.67 -6.83
CA GLU A 831 -9.55 -23.01 -7.62
C GLU A 831 -9.60 -24.44 -8.16
N SER A 832 -9.98 -25.42 -7.34
CA SER A 832 -10.09 -26.82 -7.79
C SER A 832 -11.17 -26.99 -8.87
N ILE A 833 -12.32 -26.31 -8.76
CA ILE A 833 -13.35 -26.31 -9.82
C ILE A 833 -12.79 -25.70 -11.09
N ALA A 834 -12.15 -24.52 -11.01
CA ALA A 834 -11.58 -23.85 -12.17
C ALA A 834 -10.47 -24.70 -12.83
N GLY A 835 -9.63 -25.37 -12.04
CA GLY A 835 -8.59 -26.28 -12.51
C GLY A 835 -9.16 -27.54 -13.17
N ALA A 836 -10.18 -28.16 -12.58
CA ALA A 836 -10.85 -29.34 -13.14
C ALA A 836 -11.48 -29.05 -14.52
N VAL A 837 -12.09 -27.87 -14.67
CA VAL A 837 -12.63 -27.38 -15.95
C VAL A 837 -11.51 -27.12 -16.97
N LYS A 838 -10.39 -26.52 -16.54
CA LYS A 838 -9.27 -26.13 -17.42
C LYS A 838 -8.46 -27.31 -17.95
N VAL A 839 -8.29 -28.36 -17.14
CA VAL A 839 -7.48 -29.56 -17.48
C VAL A 839 -8.29 -30.61 -18.25
N ARG A 840 -9.59 -30.37 -18.53
CA ARG A 840 -10.50 -31.37 -19.14
C ARG A 840 -10.52 -32.72 -18.41
N ARG A 841 -10.19 -32.75 -17.10
CA ARG A 841 -10.26 -33.95 -16.24
C ARG A 841 -11.69 -34.37 -15.96
N LEU A 842 -12.62 -33.41 -16.06
CA LEU A 842 -14.02 -33.68 -16.32
C LEU A 842 -14.12 -34.30 -17.72
N ALA A 843 -14.36 -35.61 -17.82
CA ALA A 843 -14.74 -36.26 -19.08
C ALA A 843 -16.17 -35.87 -19.50
N THR A 844 -16.50 -34.59 -19.46
CA THR A 844 -17.87 -34.08 -19.57
C THR A 844 -17.96 -33.07 -20.71
N ALA A 845 -19.11 -33.09 -21.40
CA ALA A 845 -19.41 -32.39 -22.63
C ALA A 845 -18.97 -30.92 -22.67
N GLU A 846 -18.80 -30.37 -23.87
CA GLU A 846 -18.44 -28.97 -24.19
C GLU A 846 -19.31 -27.87 -23.52
N ALA A 847 -20.27 -28.22 -22.65
CA ALA A 847 -21.31 -27.36 -22.09
C ALA A 847 -21.54 -27.51 -20.55
N THR A 848 -20.51 -27.81 -19.74
CA THR A 848 -20.67 -27.83 -18.26
C THR A 848 -20.77 -26.41 -17.72
N GLU A 849 -21.94 -26.05 -17.16
CA GLU A 849 -22.19 -24.70 -16.61
C GLU A 849 -21.76 -24.62 -15.13
N VAL A 850 -20.86 -23.69 -14.82
CA VAL A 850 -20.25 -23.54 -13.49
C VAL A 850 -20.60 -22.20 -12.85
N PHE A 851 -21.19 -22.27 -11.67
CA PHE A 851 -21.60 -21.17 -10.82
C PHE A 851 -20.84 -21.22 -9.48
N ALA A 852 -19.58 -20.79 -9.49
CA ALA A 852 -18.80 -20.57 -8.27
C ALA A 852 -19.05 -19.16 -7.71
N CYS A 853 -19.52 -19.06 -6.47
CA CYS A 853 -20.02 -17.83 -5.85
C CYS A 853 -19.37 -17.58 -4.50
N THR A 854 -18.91 -16.35 -4.25
CA THR A 854 -18.51 -15.91 -2.91
C THR A 854 -19.64 -15.12 -2.23
N VAL A 855 -19.78 -15.23 -0.91
CA VAL A 855 -20.73 -14.41 -0.13
C VAL A 855 -20.06 -13.09 0.28
N GLY A 856 -20.69 -11.97 -0.08
CA GLY A 856 -20.20 -10.61 0.08
C GLY A 856 -19.39 -10.09 -1.11
N GLN A 857 -19.33 -8.77 -1.25
CA GLN A 857 -18.55 -8.09 -2.31
C GLN A 857 -17.07 -8.00 -1.94
N LYS A 858 -16.38 -9.13 -2.02
CA LYS A 858 -14.96 -9.26 -1.68
C LYS A 858 -14.13 -9.89 -2.79
N PRO A 859 -12.81 -9.65 -2.82
CA PRO A 859 -11.91 -10.35 -3.72
C PRO A 859 -12.00 -11.86 -3.51
N SER A 860 -12.26 -12.59 -4.60
CA SER A 860 -12.40 -14.04 -4.61
C SER A 860 -12.01 -14.59 -5.99
N ARG A 861 -11.63 -15.87 -6.04
CA ARG A 861 -11.46 -16.66 -7.27
C ARG A 861 -12.81 -17.10 -7.86
N ALA A 862 -13.90 -16.98 -7.11
CA ALA A 862 -15.25 -17.20 -7.60
C ALA A 862 -15.57 -16.29 -8.80
N ARG A 863 -16.43 -16.77 -9.70
CA ARG A 863 -16.91 -15.97 -10.86
C ARG A 863 -18.10 -15.09 -10.48
N TYR A 864 -18.81 -15.43 -9.43
CA TYR A 864 -20.00 -14.71 -9.00
C TYR A 864 -19.93 -14.30 -7.53
N TYR A 865 -20.80 -13.38 -7.14
CA TYR A 865 -21.07 -13.10 -5.72
C TYR A 865 -22.56 -13.02 -5.42
N LEU A 866 -22.88 -13.26 -4.15
CA LEU A 866 -24.17 -13.00 -3.50
C LEU A 866 -23.90 -12.02 -2.35
N ASP A 867 -24.78 -11.06 -2.08
CA ASP A 867 -24.46 -9.97 -1.14
C ASP A 867 -24.36 -10.45 0.32
N ASP A 868 -25.21 -11.40 0.72
CA ASP A 868 -25.32 -11.88 2.08
C ASP A 868 -25.86 -13.34 2.14
N PRO A 869 -25.82 -14.01 3.30
CA PRO A 869 -26.40 -15.34 3.47
C PRO A 869 -27.89 -15.43 3.11
N ALA A 870 -28.66 -14.36 3.27
CA ALA A 870 -30.08 -14.37 2.91
C ALA A 870 -30.28 -14.44 1.37
N GLU A 871 -29.39 -13.86 0.57
CA GLU A 871 -29.34 -14.09 -0.88
C GLU A 871 -28.97 -15.52 -1.26
N VAL A 872 -28.11 -16.19 -0.48
CA VAL A 872 -27.82 -17.61 -0.65
C VAL A 872 -29.10 -18.43 -0.46
N ILE A 873 -29.82 -18.21 0.65
CA ILE A 873 -31.10 -18.89 0.92
C ILE A 873 -32.13 -18.62 -0.17
N ARG A 874 -32.30 -17.36 -0.62
CA ARG A 874 -33.21 -17.02 -1.73
C ARG A 874 -32.84 -17.72 -3.04
N THR A 875 -31.55 -17.84 -3.34
CA THR A 875 -31.06 -18.55 -4.52
C THR A 875 -31.43 -20.03 -4.45
N LEU A 876 -31.16 -20.67 -3.30
CA LEU A 876 -31.52 -22.07 -3.04
C LEU A 876 -33.04 -22.31 -3.10
N GLN A 877 -33.85 -21.41 -2.55
CA GLN A 877 -35.33 -21.44 -2.67
C GLN A 877 -35.79 -21.37 -4.12
N GLY A 878 -35.12 -20.54 -4.94
CA GLY A 878 -35.33 -20.49 -6.38
C GLY A 878 -35.06 -21.82 -7.08
N LEU A 879 -33.99 -22.53 -6.69
CA LEU A 879 -33.66 -23.85 -7.21
C LEU A 879 -34.69 -24.91 -6.81
N VAL A 880 -35.14 -24.91 -5.54
CA VAL A 880 -36.20 -25.82 -5.06
C VAL A 880 -37.50 -25.60 -5.83
N SER A 881 -37.90 -24.34 -6.01
CA SER A 881 -39.11 -23.97 -6.77
C SER A 881 -39.04 -24.40 -8.24
N ALA A 882 -37.84 -24.53 -8.79
CA ALA A 882 -37.61 -25.02 -10.15
C ALA A 882 -37.60 -26.55 -10.24
N SER A 883 -37.30 -27.25 -9.15
CA SER A 883 -37.31 -28.70 -9.07
C SER A 883 -38.73 -29.28 -8.90
N THR A 884 -39.62 -28.56 -8.20
CA THR A 884 -41.00 -29.02 -7.90
C THR A 884 -42.04 -28.75 -8.99
N ARG A 885 -41.73 -27.94 -10.02
CA ARG A 885 -42.66 -27.66 -11.14
C ARG A 885 -42.40 -28.60 -12.33
N PRO A 886 -43.40 -29.34 -12.85
CA PRO A 886 -43.25 -30.10 -14.09
C PRO A 886 -43.03 -29.16 -15.29
N PRO A 887 -42.31 -29.59 -16.34
CA PRO A 887 -42.20 -28.81 -17.57
C PRO A 887 -43.57 -28.70 -18.21
N ASN A 888 -44.14 -27.49 -18.26
CA ASN A 888 -45.41 -27.25 -18.92
C ASN A 888 -45.22 -27.47 -20.44
N PRO A 889 -45.98 -28.34 -21.11
CA PRO A 889 -45.94 -28.42 -22.56
C PRO A 889 -46.70 -27.22 -23.15
N ALA A 890 -46.06 -26.54 -24.10
CA ALA A 890 -46.63 -25.49 -24.96
C ALA A 890 -47.15 -24.22 -24.28
N THR A 891 -46.27 -23.23 -24.16
CA THR A 891 -46.58 -21.89 -24.66
C THR A 891 -45.36 -21.39 -25.40
N ALA A 892 -45.38 -21.53 -26.72
CA ALA A 892 -44.51 -20.75 -27.58
C ALA A 892 -44.90 -19.28 -27.39
N ILE A 893 -44.25 -18.60 -26.45
CA ILE A 893 -44.19 -17.14 -26.50
C ILE A 893 -43.19 -16.85 -27.62
N GLN A 894 -43.76 -16.59 -28.79
CA GLN A 894 -43.10 -16.00 -29.93
C GLN A 894 -42.67 -14.59 -29.47
N VAL A 895 -41.44 -14.45 -28.99
CA VAL A 895 -40.83 -13.14 -28.79
C VAL A 895 -40.36 -12.69 -30.18
N SER A 896 -41.21 -11.91 -30.85
CA SER A 896 -40.82 -11.10 -31.99
C SER A 896 -39.77 -10.09 -31.51
N PHE A 897 -38.56 -10.20 -32.05
CA PHE A 897 -37.59 -9.11 -31.99
C PHE A 897 -38.08 -8.01 -32.95
N GLU A 898 -38.71 -6.97 -32.41
CA GLU A 898 -38.73 -5.68 -33.09
C GLU A 898 -37.46 -4.93 -32.70
N ALA A 899 -36.54 -4.87 -33.65
CA ALA A 899 -35.37 -4.01 -33.61
C ALA A 899 -35.81 -2.59 -33.95
N GLU A 900 -35.96 -1.72 -32.96
CA GLU A 900 -35.96 -0.28 -33.20
C GLU A 900 -34.53 0.26 -33.13
N ILE A 901 -33.94 0.38 -34.31
CA ILE A 901 -32.79 1.24 -34.60
C ILE A 901 -33.33 2.68 -34.69
N PHE A 902 -33.05 3.52 -33.68
CA PHE A 902 -33.27 4.96 -33.79
C PHE A 902 -31.97 5.65 -34.20
N LEU A 903 -31.80 5.85 -35.50
CA LEU A 903 -30.82 6.76 -36.09
C LEU A 903 -31.48 8.13 -36.29
N TRP A 904 -30.93 9.15 -35.63
CA TRP A 904 -31.23 10.54 -35.89
C TRP A 904 -30.60 10.98 -37.21
N ARG A 905 -31.40 11.55 -38.13
CA ARG A 905 -30.91 12.51 -39.11
C ARG A 905 -31.95 13.61 -39.32
N MET A 906 -31.54 14.83 -38.96
CA MET A 906 -32.23 16.07 -39.29
C MET A 906 -32.13 16.36 -40.80
N ASN A 907 -33.20 16.91 -41.38
CA ASN A 907 -33.17 18.18 -42.13
C ASN A 907 -34.56 18.55 -42.67
N GLY A 908 -34.95 19.81 -42.46
CA GLY A 908 -35.79 20.59 -43.40
C GLY A 908 -37.28 20.78 -43.07
N GLU A 909 -37.58 21.86 -42.32
CA GLU A 909 -38.57 22.94 -42.61
C GLU A 909 -39.66 22.75 -43.70
N PRO A 910 -40.78 23.53 -43.70
CA PRO A 910 -41.63 24.01 -42.60
C PRO A 910 -43.15 23.97 -42.94
N MET A 911 -43.97 24.54 -42.04
CA MET A 911 -45.29 25.18 -42.24
C MET A 911 -46.58 24.49 -41.77
N SER A 912 -47.35 25.34 -41.07
CA SER A 912 -48.81 25.40 -40.91
C SER A 912 -49.45 24.75 -39.67
N SER A 913 -49.58 25.58 -38.63
CA SER A 913 -50.78 25.70 -37.79
C SER A 913 -52.05 25.89 -38.67
N PRO A 914 -53.31 25.67 -38.22
CA PRO A 914 -53.77 26.10 -36.88
C PRO A 914 -54.99 25.37 -36.25
N ARG A 915 -55.38 25.87 -35.06
CA ARG A 915 -56.74 25.86 -34.43
C ARG A 915 -57.25 24.52 -33.88
N SER A 916 -58.06 24.43 -32.82
CA SER A 916 -58.49 25.30 -31.70
C SER A 916 -59.53 24.46 -30.91
N SER A 917 -59.70 24.74 -29.61
CA SER A 917 -60.98 24.69 -28.85
C SER A 917 -61.73 23.35 -28.80
N SER A 918 -61.99 22.69 -27.66
CA SER A 918 -62.74 23.11 -26.45
C SER A 918 -63.82 22.03 -26.23
N GLY A 919 -64.04 21.55 -25.00
CA GLY A 919 -65.24 20.74 -24.74
C GLY A 919 -65.16 19.82 -23.52
N ASN A 920 -65.16 20.41 -22.32
CA ASN A 920 -65.82 19.84 -21.13
C ASN A 920 -67.32 20.26 -21.18
N PRO A 921 -68.27 19.84 -20.30
CA PRO A 921 -68.30 18.84 -19.22
C PRO A 921 -69.67 18.07 -19.12
N LEU A 922 -69.99 17.50 -17.93
CA LEU A 922 -71.28 17.05 -17.35
C LEU A 922 -71.48 15.51 -17.33
N SER A 923 -71.92 14.83 -16.27
CA SER A 923 -72.44 15.21 -14.94
C SER A 923 -72.61 13.96 -14.02
N LEU A 924 -72.36 14.13 -12.70
CA LEU A 924 -73.18 13.77 -11.51
C LEU A 924 -73.99 12.45 -11.52
N SER A 925 -74.17 11.65 -10.46
CA SER A 925 -73.99 11.69 -8.99
C SER A 925 -74.28 10.25 -8.49
N LEU A 926 -73.78 9.75 -7.35
CA LEU A 926 -74.45 9.84 -6.04
C LEU A 926 -73.58 9.21 -4.94
N SER A 927 -73.67 9.86 -3.79
CA SER A 927 -73.07 9.64 -2.47
C SER A 927 -73.60 8.43 -1.69
N LEU A 928 -72.75 7.88 -0.80
CA LEU A 928 -73.17 7.47 0.55
C LEU A 928 -71.99 7.58 1.54
N SER A 929 -72.25 8.41 2.55
CA SER A 929 -71.52 8.73 3.79
C SER A 929 -71.52 7.52 4.76
N LEU A 930 -70.85 7.41 5.92
CA LEU A 930 -70.23 8.32 6.88
C LEU A 930 -69.53 7.45 7.97
N SER A 931 -68.66 8.07 8.78
CA SER A 931 -68.41 7.80 10.22
C SER A 931 -67.08 7.14 10.63
N LEU A 932 -66.20 8.01 11.16
CA LEU A 932 -65.14 7.74 12.13
C LEU A 932 -65.72 7.79 13.55
N ALA A 933 -65.39 6.81 14.41
CA ALA A 933 -65.26 7.00 15.85
C ALA A 933 -64.47 5.82 16.50
N PRO A 934 -63.65 6.09 17.54
CA PRO A 934 -62.89 5.10 18.31
C PRO A 934 -63.52 4.81 19.70
N SER A 935 -63.29 3.61 20.26
CA SER A 935 -63.57 3.23 21.67
C SER A 935 -63.00 1.83 21.92
N SER A 936 -61.98 1.59 22.78
CA SER A 936 -61.91 1.62 24.25
C SER A 936 -62.67 0.49 24.96
N LEU A 937 -61.95 -0.30 25.79
CA LEU A 937 -62.33 -0.98 27.05
C LEU A 937 -61.02 -1.64 27.57
N SER A 938 -60.25 -1.10 28.51
CA SER A 938 -60.42 -0.93 29.97
C SER A 938 -60.58 -2.23 30.77
N LEU A 939 -59.59 -2.53 31.63
CA LEU A 939 -59.79 -3.04 32.99
C LEU A 939 -58.73 -2.42 33.92
N SER A 940 -59.24 -1.65 34.87
CA SER A 940 -58.63 -1.07 36.09
C SER A 940 -58.44 -2.15 37.18
N LEU A 941 -57.88 -2.00 38.38
CA LEU A 941 -57.23 -1.02 39.27
C LEU A 941 -56.72 -1.93 40.42
N SER A 942 -55.62 -1.73 41.14
CA SER A 942 -55.58 -0.82 42.31
C SER A 942 -54.30 -1.00 43.15
N SER A 943 -53.78 0.16 43.60
CA SER A 943 -53.14 0.46 44.90
C SER A 943 -51.79 -0.22 45.26
N LEU A 944 -50.77 0.44 45.83
CA LEU A 944 -50.71 1.59 46.74
C LEU A 944 -49.55 2.55 46.40
N SER A 945 -49.67 3.76 46.91
CA SER A 945 -48.92 4.98 46.58
C SER A 945 -47.91 5.34 47.71
N PRO A 946 -47.34 6.56 47.81
CA PRO A 946 -45.88 6.77 47.82
C PRO A 946 -45.40 7.55 49.07
N LEU A 947 -44.09 7.78 49.23
CA LEU A 947 -43.60 8.92 50.01
C LEU A 947 -42.32 9.50 49.37
N SER A 948 -42.40 10.80 49.06
CA SER A 948 -41.38 11.72 48.56
C SER A 948 -40.75 12.53 49.73
N PRO A 949 -40.01 13.64 49.52
CA PRO A 949 -38.64 13.78 49.05
C PRO A 949 -37.82 14.72 50.00
N SER A 950 -36.75 15.36 49.49
CA SER A 950 -35.97 16.49 50.07
C SER A 950 -34.70 16.05 50.84
N LEU A 951 -33.53 16.69 50.74
CA LEU A 951 -33.22 18.12 50.68
C LEU A 951 -31.89 18.39 49.94
N SER A 952 -31.86 19.56 49.32
CA SER A 952 -30.70 20.30 48.85
C SER A 952 -29.79 20.76 49.99
N ARG A 953 -28.47 20.87 49.73
CA ARG A 953 -27.67 22.06 50.09
C ARG A 953 -26.27 22.02 49.48
N SER A 954 -26.00 23.07 48.72
CA SER A 954 -24.69 23.64 48.39
C SER A 954 -23.87 23.96 49.64
N LEU A 955 -22.53 23.85 49.56
CA LEU A 955 -21.60 24.94 49.90
C LEU A 955 -20.15 24.57 49.54
N SER A 956 -19.40 25.62 49.27
CA SER A 956 -18.13 25.72 48.57
C SER A 956 -16.93 25.97 49.50
N LEU A 957 -15.72 25.80 48.94
CA LEU A 957 -14.42 26.46 49.26
C LEU A 957 -13.47 25.85 50.34
N SER A 958 -12.45 25.13 49.82
CA SER A 958 -10.96 25.25 49.99
C SER A 958 -10.29 25.20 51.40
N PRO A 959 -8.93 25.22 51.52
CA PRO A 959 -7.92 24.20 51.20
C PRO A 959 -6.99 23.84 52.41
N LEU A 960 -5.89 23.08 52.19
CA LEU A 960 -4.78 22.68 53.12
C LEU A 960 -4.98 21.30 53.80
N SER A 961 -4.01 20.40 53.99
CA SER A 961 -2.55 20.38 53.82
C SER A 961 -2.02 18.94 53.66
N LEU A 962 -0.78 18.84 53.16
CA LEU A 962 0.11 17.67 53.14
C LEU A 962 0.12 16.80 54.40
N SER A 963 0.19 15.47 54.20
CA SER A 963 0.94 14.57 55.07
C SER A 963 1.42 13.33 54.31
N LEU A 964 2.74 13.13 54.40
CA LEU A 964 3.54 12.01 53.94
C LEU A 964 3.08 10.67 54.53
N LEU A 965 3.13 9.60 53.73
CA LEU A 965 3.27 8.24 54.24
C LEU A 965 4.08 7.42 53.22
N SER A 966 5.36 7.26 53.55
CA SER A 966 6.29 6.31 52.95
C SER A 966 5.98 4.91 53.47
N ILE A 967 5.76 3.94 52.58
CA ILE A 967 5.86 2.52 52.94
C ILE A 967 6.79 1.85 51.93
N SER A 968 7.91 1.38 52.49
CA SER A 968 8.96 0.56 51.90
C SER A 968 8.51 -0.90 51.87
N LEU A 969 8.71 -1.60 50.74
CA LEU A 969 8.70 -3.06 50.70
C LEU A 969 9.91 -3.55 49.88
N ALA A 970 10.86 -4.12 50.62
CA ALA A 970 12.01 -4.86 50.11
C ALA A 970 11.60 -6.29 49.67
N PRO A 971 12.32 -6.93 48.75
CA PRO A 971 12.06 -8.29 48.29
C PRO A 971 12.72 -9.34 49.21
N PRO A 972 12.17 -10.56 49.34
CA PRO A 972 12.85 -11.64 50.05
C PRO A 972 13.80 -12.40 49.13
N SER A 973 15.04 -12.50 49.56
CA SER A 973 16.04 -13.46 49.13
C SER A 973 15.88 -14.76 49.93
N LEU A 974 15.86 -15.93 49.26
CA LEU A 974 16.26 -17.20 49.86
C LEU A 974 16.97 -18.07 48.81
N SER A 975 18.12 -18.56 49.23
CA SER A 975 19.19 -19.26 48.52
C SER A 975 19.16 -20.77 48.75
N LEU A 976 19.94 -21.49 47.92
CA LEU A 976 20.55 -22.84 48.07
C LEU A 976 20.06 -23.82 46.98
N SER A 977 20.85 -24.70 46.35
CA SER A 977 22.29 -24.93 46.20
C SER A 977 22.49 -26.19 45.33
N LEU A 978 23.44 -26.14 44.37
CA LEU A 978 24.33 -27.22 43.87
C LEU A 978 23.77 -28.59 43.41
N SER A 979 24.05 -28.96 42.15
CA SER A 979 24.93 -30.11 41.82
C SER A 979 25.12 -30.30 40.30
N LEU A 980 26.36 -30.23 39.82
CA LEU A 980 26.83 -30.73 38.51
C LEU A 980 27.58 -32.05 38.74
N PRO A 981 27.48 -33.02 37.80
CA PRO A 981 28.67 -33.74 37.37
C PRO A 981 28.76 -33.93 35.82
N PRO A 982 29.91 -34.40 35.30
CA PRO A 982 30.44 -34.03 33.98
C PRO A 982 30.46 -35.17 32.93
N SER A 983 30.41 -34.83 31.64
CA SER A 983 31.15 -35.52 30.55
C SER A 983 30.87 -34.91 29.15
N LEU A 984 31.96 -34.54 28.46
CA LEU A 984 32.15 -34.09 27.06
C LEU A 984 31.69 -35.13 25.99
N PRO A 985 31.65 -34.86 24.65
CA PRO A 985 32.33 -33.77 23.92
C PRO A 985 31.55 -33.02 22.81
N LEU A 986 32.20 -31.93 22.39
CA LEU A 986 32.04 -31.11 21.19
C LEU A 986 31.79 -31.89 19.88
N SER A 987 30.67 -31.62 19.20
CA SER A 987 30.56 -31.69 17.73
C SER A 987 29.26 -31.08 17.19
N LEU A 988 29.16 -29.75 17.06
CA LEU A 988 28.16 -29.12 16.16
C LEU A 988 28.41 -27.64 15.84
N SER A 989 29.68 -27.24 15.72
CA SER A 989 30.05 -25.89 15.24
C SER A 989 30.64 -25.90 13.82
N LEU A 990 30.27 -26.88 12.97
CA LEU A 990 30.80 -27.01 11.61
C LEU A 990 29.76 -27.28 10.51
N LEU A 991 28.48 -26.95 10.73
CA LEU A 991 27.43 -27.10 9.70
C LEU A 991 26.68 -25.80 9.33
N TYR A 992 27.21 -24.64 9.71
CA TYR A 992 26.62 -23.33 9.35
C TYR A 992 27.53 -22.43 8.49
N MET A 993 28.69 -22.95 8.04
CA MET A 993 29.71 -22.19 7.29
C MET A 993 30.10 -22.80 5.93
N LEU A 994 29.26 -23.68 5.35
CA LEU A 994 29.46 -24.25 4.01
C LEU A 994 28.12 -24.49 3.31
N ASN A 995 27.42 -23.41 2.90
CA ASN A 995 26.43 -23.52 1.81
C ASN A 995 26.10 -22.18 1.12
N MET A 996 27.12 -21.37 0.85
CA MET A 996 27.01 -20.13 0.05
C MET A 996 28.19 -20.05 -0.92
N LYS A 997 28.34 -21.06 -1.79
CA LYS A 997 29.35 -21.05 -2.84
C LYS A 997 29.01 -21.81 -4.14
N ASP A 998 27.73 -22.02 -4.44
CA ASP A 998 27.30 -22.47 -5.77
C ASP A 998 25.94 -21.85 -6.13
N LEU A 999 25.97 -20.56 -6.50
CA LEU A 999 24.95 -19.92 -7.34
C LEU A 999 25.51 -18.55 -7.78
N VAL A 1000 26.40 -18.60 -8.77
CA VAL A 1000 26.73 -17.50 -9.68
C VAL A 1000 26.33 -17.94 -11.08
#